data_AF-A0A8T0J6F0-F1
#
_entry.id   AF-A0A8T0J6F0-F1
#
_cell.length_a   1.000
_cell.length_b   1.000
_cell.length_c   1.000
_cell.angle_alpha   90.00
_cell.angle_beta   90.00
_cell.angle_gamma   90.00
#
_symmetry.space_group_name_H-M   'P 1'
#
loop_
_entity.id
_entity.type
_entity.pdbx_description
1 polymer ?
#
loop_
_entity_poly.entity_id
_entity_poly.type
_entity_poly.pdbx_seq_one_letter_code
_entity_poly.pdbx_strand_id
1 'polypeptide(L)'
;MEVLIGLEQQPEHGKDFVRKIHDQLLENDHLGEAGNMGRVRHHNISSIALRFQDISGLKMVLFRELEALEEGRKALLQQLSELGAKMENPSVNDAERAGNCSRCQPDMQGPACAHCEAEELFQAYENRLFFLKVTGAGDVAVSAEDALIAQHASLALKRRASNVGSGGKEAAVEVLDRRARNRGVISAQVSRAPSGTERVLTILKGQVNLGPGRDMLPAARKHLQLLEGMRKEFAQARVLALAQREVFFEVHELNMATTRLRLRFPGEIIPNISVLHPEQVPQQNVRLTGEKFAALEELRRVKGQLRYLNGVKSARQTAKPDALVGKTASSGSNIASKSVESSEEECPICHDSLGSRFMVLPCGHVLCCKCMLKLVDRSALPQGQKKVNCPSCRRRTNVAEVAYVVNASEKEEVDPFNKELQGGEKDKEDVNFASSVKGSYGTKLEAVIRRILRLKSEDPDTKVLVFSEWQGVLDVVEHALTTNHITYARVKGGGPTQMNAAISRFRGVESDPTASKKSGKKLAKVDETQGPVQVLLMPIKLGANGLNLVEAQHVILLEPLLNPSMEAQAINRVHRIGQTRPTFVHRFIVHDTVEESIYGLRRQKVVNISGAATRKSDVYSLTLKDLGSLFSIPTGDTSSVVPPEGFTPAKAAAAAAEARLFNILGS
;
A
#
# COMPACT_ATOMS: atom_id res chain seq x y z
N MET A 1 -48.14 -30.07 -11.74
CA MET A 1 -48.97 -31.09 -11.07
C MET A 1 -49.60 -32.05 -12.06
N GLU A 2 -50.35 -31.58 -13.07
CA GLU A 2 -50.96 -32.43 -14.11
C GLU A 2 -49.96 -33.39 -14.80
N VAL A 3 -48.77 -32.90 -15.12
CA VAL A 3 -47.68 -33.72 -15.69
C VAL A 3 -47.26 -34.87 -14.76
N LEU A 4 -47.20 -34.63 -13.45
CA LEU A 4 -46.84 -35.67 -12.47
C LEU A 4 -47.96 -36.71 -12.34
N ILE A 5 -49.22 -36.27 -12.39
CA ILE A 5 -50.39 -37.16 -12.37
C ILE A 5 -50.40 -38.08 -13.60
N GLY A 6 -50.06 -37.55 -14.78
CA GLY A 6 -49.92 -38.35 -16.00
C GLY A 6 -48.78 -39.37 -15.93
N LEU A 7 -47.66 -39.03 -15.29
CA LEU A 7 -46.55 -39.95 -15.07
C LEU A 7 -46.85 -41.01 -14.00
N GLU A 8 -47.70 -40.69 -13.02
CA GLU A 8 -48.16 -41.63 -11.99
C GLU A 8 -49.04 -42.75 -12.59
N GLN A 9 -49.75 -42.46 -13.69
CA GLN A 9 -50.54 -43.45 -14.44
C GLN A 9 -49.67 -44.43 -15.27
N GLN A 10 -48.36 -44.16 -15.44
CA GLN A 10 -47.43 -45.01 -16.17
C GLN A 10 -46.23 -45.43 -15.29
N PRO A 11 -46.32 -46.53 -14.52
CA PRO A 11 -45.39 -46.82 -13.43
C PRO A 11 -43.94 -47.07 -13.86
N GLU A 12 -43.71 -47.66 -15.05
CA GLU A 12 -42.35 -47.89 -15.57
C GLU A 12 -41.68 -46.58 -16.00
N HIS A 13 -42.37 -45.75 -16.78
CA HIS A 13 -41.88 -44.42 -17.16
C HIS A 13 -41.69 -43.50 -15.96
N GLY A 14 -42.55 -43.64 -14.94
CA GLY A 14 -42.44 -42.87 -13.72
C GLY A 14 -41.20 -43.18 -12.89
N LYS A 15 -40.83 -44.47 -12.76
CA LYS A 15 -39.61 -44.89 -12.05
C LYS A 15 -38.35 -44.42 -12.77
N ASP A 16 -38.32 -44.52 -14.09
CA ASP A 16 -37.18 -44.05 -14.89
C ASP A 16 -37.04 -42.52 -14.82
N PHE A 17 -38.16 -41.80 -14.76
CA PHE A 17 -38.15 -40.36 -14.57
C PHE A 17 -37.59 -39.94 -13.20
N VAL A 18 -38.00 -40.62 -12.13
CA VAL A 18 -37.48 -40.38 -10.78
C VAL A 18 -35.98 -40.66 -10.71
N ARG A 19 -35.49 -41.77 -11.29
CA ARG A 19 -34.04 -42.05 -11.38
C ARG A 19 -33.30 -40.94 -12.12
N LYS A 20 -33.82 -40.49 -13.26
CA LYS A 20 -33.22 -39.40 -14.04
C LYS A 20 -33.13 -38.08 -13.25
N ILE A 21 -34.14 -37.76 -12.44
CA ILE A 21 -34.08 -36.59 -11.55
C ILE A 21 -33.00 -36.78 -10.48
N HIS A 22 -32.95 -37.94 -9.83
CA HIS A 22 -31.93 -38.26 -8.82
C HIS A 22 -30.52 -38.12 -9.39
N ASP A 23 -30.25 -38.73 -10.55
CA ASP A 23 -28.94 -38.68 -11.21
C ASP A 23 -28.56 -37.24 -11.56
N GLN A 24 -29.45 -36.48 -12.20
CA GLN A 24 -29.17 -35.10 -12.57
C GLN A 24 -29.02 -34.18 -11.36
N LEU A 25 -29.74 -34.41 -10.26
CA LEU A 25 -29.60 -33.61 -9.06
C LEU A 25 -28.26 -33.90 -8.36
N LEU A 26 -27.93 -35.17 -8.16
CA LEU A 26 -26.73 -35.63 -7.45
C LEU A 26 -25.43 -35.39 -8.23
N GLU A 27 -25.40 -35.57 -9.56
CA GLU A 27 -24.21 -35.30 -10.39
C GLU A 27 -23.77 -33.84 -10.29
N ASN A 28 -24.74 -32.91 -10.31
CA ASN A 28 -24.47 -31.48 -10.24
C ASN A 28 -24.17 -31.00 -8.82
N ASP A 29 -24.56 -31.74 -7.78
CA ASP A 29 -24.20 -31.44 -6.39
C ASP A 29 -22.68 -31.65 -6.15
N HIS A 30 -21.99 -32.36 -7.05
CA HIS A 30 -20.55 -32.64 -7.02
C HIS A 30 -19.66 -31.65 -7.79
N LEU A 31 -20.21 -30.78 -8.64
CA LEU A 31 -19.43 -29.93 -9.57
C LEU A 31 -18.73 -28.71 -8.93
N GLY A 32 -18.64 -28.63 -7.60
CA GLY A 32 -18.04 -27.50 -6.88
C GLY A 32 -16.56 -27.65 -6.50
N GLU A 33 -15.91 -28.80 -6.72
CA GLU A 33 -14.55 -29.07 -6.24
C GLU A 33 -13.55 -29.28 -7.40
N ALA A 34 -13.20 -28.17 -8.07
CA ALA A 34 -11.97 -28.08 -8.84
C ALA A 34 -10.90 -27.37 -7.98
N GLY A 35 -10.37 -28.07 -6.98
CA GLY A 35 -9.30 -27.56 -6.12
C GLY A 35 -8.77 -28.62 -5.16
N ASN A 36 -7.60 -29.19 -5.48
CA ASN A 36 -6.72 -30.03 -4.66
C ASN A 36 -7.13 -30.21 -3.17
N MET A 37 -7.59 -31.41 -2.79
CA MET A 37 -7.00 -32.31 -1.78
C MET A 37 -7.87 -33.57 -1.61
N GLY A 38 -7.25 -34.64 -1.11
CA GLY A 38 -7.70 -36.03 -1.00
C GLY A 38 -9.19 -36.33 -0.74
N ARG A 39 -9.65 -37.42 -1.37
CA ARG A 39 -10.93 -38.12 -1.23
C ARG A 39 -11.55 -38.07 0.17
N VAL A 40 -12.55 -37.20 0.35
CA VAL A 40 -13.70 -37.44 1.24
C VAL A 40 -14.94 -37.07 0.44
N ARG A 41 -15.81 -38.06 0.16
CA ARG A 41 -17.08 -37.81 -0.55
C ARG A 41 -18.04 -37.10 0.40
N HIS A 42 -18.02 -35.77 0.42
CA HIS A 42 -19.07 -35.00 1.07
C HIS A 42 -20.26 -34.87 0.12
N HIS A 43 -21.37 -35.56 0.40
CA HIS A 43 -22.62 -35.40 -0.35
C HIS A 43 -23.39 -34.16 0.14
N ASN A 44 -24.16 -33.52 -0.74
CA ASN A 44 -25.04 -32.41 -0.35
C ASN A 44 -26.28 -32.97 0.36
N ILE A 45 -26.26 -32.96 1.69
CA ILE A 45 -27.30 -33.61 2.50
C ILE A 45 -28.63 -32.82 2.48
N SER A 46 -28.63 -31.57 2.01
CA SER A 46 -29.84 -30.77 1.80
C SER A 46 -30.44 -30.92 0.40
N SER A 47 -29.92 -31.83 -0.43
CA SER A 47 -30.43 -32.03 -1.79
C SER A 47 -31.91 -32.43 -1.78
N ILE A 48 -32.70 -31.80 -2.64
CA ILE A 48 -34.13 -32.12 -2.78
C ILE A 48 -34.34 -33.58 -3.21
N ALA A 49 -33.37 -34.17 -3.91
CA ALA A 49 -33.36 -35.57 -4.32
C ALA A 49 -33.59 -36.51 -3.13
N LEU A 50 -32.92 -36.27 -2.00
CA LEU A 50 -32.99 -37.15 -0.82
C LEU A 50 -34.34 -37.11 -0.09
N ARG A 51 -35.26 -36.22 -0.48
CA ARG A 51 -36.56 -36.00 0.20
C ARG A 51 -37.72 -36.77 -0.44
N PHE A 52 -37.51 -37.46 -1.56
CA PHE A 52 -38.55 -38.25 -2.24
C PHE A 52 -37.99 -39.55 -2.83
N GLN A 53 -38.84 -40.58 -2.85
CA GLN A 53 -38.51 -41.90 -3.41
C GLN A 53 -39.37 -42.22 -4.65
N ASP A 54 -40.55 -41.62 -4.75
CA ASP A 54 -41.58 -41.86 -5.76
C ASP A 54 -42.15 -40.54 -6.31
N ILE A 55 -43.00 -40.63 -7.33
CA ILE A 55 -43.64 -39.47 -7.95
C ILE A 55 -44.58 -38.76 -6.97
N SER A 56 -45.31 -39.53 -6.15
CA SER A 56 -46.23 -38.98 -5.16
C SER A 56 -45.47 -38.19 -4.08
N GLY A 57 -44.31 -38.69 -3.62
CA GLY A 57 -43.39 -37.95 -2.75
C GLY A 57 -42.82 -36.70 -3.41
N LEU A 58 -42.40 -36.78 -4.68
CA LEU A 58 -41.91 -35.61 -5.43
C LEU A 58 -42.98 -34.51 -5.53
N LYS A 59 -44.24 -34.91 -5.77
CA LYS A 59 -45.40 -34.01 -5.83
C LYS A 59 -45.59 -33.26 -4.51
N MET A 60 -45.56 -33.98 -3.39
CA MET A 60 -45.71 -33.39 -2.06
C MET A 60 -44.56 -32.44 -1.70
N VAL A 61 -43.32 -32.85 -2.00
CA VAL A 61 -42.13 -32.02 -1.75
C VAL A 61 -42.20 -30.74 -2.59
N LEU A 62 -42.47 -30.83 -3.90
CA LEU A 62 -42.56 -29.66 -4.76
C LEU A 62 -43.65 -28.69 -4.31
N PHE A 63 -44.82 -29.19 -3.92
CA PHE A 63 -45.93 -28.36 -3.46
C PHE A 63 -45.53 -27.58 -2.20
N ARG A 64 -45.03 -28.28 -1.19
CA ARG A 64 -44.60 -27.67 0.08
C ARG A 64 -43.47 -26.64 -0.11
N GLU A 65 -42.49 -26.94 -0.95
CA GLU A 65 -41.36 -26.01 -1.18
C GLU A 65 -41.81 -24.76 -1.95
N LEU A 66 -42.76 -24.88 -2.88
CA LEU A 66 -43.31 -23.72 -3.59
C LEU A 66 -44.19 -22.85 -2.69
N GLU A 67 -45.03 -23.44 -1.86
CA GLU A 67 -45.82 -22.72 -0.85
C GLU A 67 -44.90 -21.97 0.13
N ALA A 68 -43.92 -22.67 0.70
CA ALA A 68 -42.96 -22.07 1.65
C ALA A 68 -42.09 -20.98 1.01
N LEU A 69 -41.83 -21.06 -0.30
CA LEU A 69 -41.14 -20.02 -1.06
C LEU A 69 -42.02 -18.78 -1.22
N GLU A 70 -43.30 -18.95 -1.55
CA GLU A 70 -44.26 -17.85 -1.69
C GLU A 70 -44.56 -17.16 -0.35
N GLU A 71 -44.75 -17.94 0.71
CA GLU A 71 -44.92 -17.42 2.08
C GLU A 71 -43.69 -16.63 2.53
N GLY A 72 -42.48 -17.16 2.30
CA GLY A 72 -41.23 -16.47 2.62
C GLY A 72 -41.07 -15.15 1.86
N ARG A 73 -41.43 -15.14 0.56
CA ARG A 73 -41.45 -13.93 -0.26
C ARG A 73 -42.42 -12.89 0.30
N LYS A 74 -43.66 -13.28 0.61
CA LYS A 74 -44.70 -12.36 1.12
C LYS A 74 -44.29 -11.76 2.46
N ALA A 75 -43.80 -12.59 3.40
CA ALA A 75 -43.35 -12.13 4.71
C ALA A 75 -42.21 -11.12 4.61
N LEU A 76 -41.22 -11.39 3.74
CA LEU A 76 -40.11 -10.47 3.51
C LEU A 76 -40.56 -9.13 2.92
N LEU A 77 -41.36 -9.17 1.85
CA LEU A 77 -41.83 -7.95 1.18
C LEU A 77 -42.74 -7.11 2.07
N GLN A 78 -43.60 -7.77 2.87
CA GLN A 78 -44.42 -7.09 3.86
C GLN A 78 -43.54 -6.36 4.89
N GLN A 79 -42.53 -7.03 5.44
CA GLN A 79 -41.64 -6.43 6.43
C GLN A 79 -40.83 -5.25 5.85
N LEU A 80 -40.36 -5.34 4.60
CA LEU A 80 -39.71 -4.22 3.90
C LEU A 80 -40.66 -3.06 3.61
N SER A 81 -41.94 -3.33 3.36
CA SER A 81 -42.95 -2.29 3.16
C SER A 81 -43.27 -1.56 4.48
N GLU A 82 -43.36 -2.29 5.59
CA GLU A 82 -43.55 -1.73 6.93
C GLU A 82 -42.36 -0.86 7.36
N LEU A 83 -41.14 -1.28 7.02
CA LEU A 83 -39.95 -0.44 7.19
C LEU A 83 -39.97 0.77 6.26
N GLY A 84 -40.37 0.58 5.00
CA GLY A 84 -40.50 1.65 4.01
C GLY A 84 -41.42 2.78 4.47
N ALA A 85 -42.54 2.45 5.11
CA ALA A 85 -43.48 3.42 5.66
C ALA A 85 -42.86 4.33 6.73
N LYS A 86 -41.78 3.89 7.39
CA LYS A 86 -41.07 4.68 8.41
C LYS A 86 -39.98 5.59 7.85
N MET A 87 -39.67 5.52 6.56
CA MET A 87 -38.53 6.25 5.97
C MET A 87 -38.76 7.75 5.84
N GLU A 88 -40.02 8.18 5.64
CA GLU A 88 -40.35 9.61 5.54
C GLU A 88 -40.23 10.33 6.89
N ASN A 89 -40.45 9.61 7.99
CA ASN A 89 -40.31 10.15 9.35
C ASN A 89 -39.79 9.07 10.31
N PRO A 90 -38.48 8.76 10.27
CA PRO A 90 -37.89 7.73 11.11
C PRO A 90 -37.94 8.15 12.58
N SER A 91 -38.47 7.26 13.43
CA SER A 91 -38.54 7.54 14.86
C SER A 91 -37.12 7.61 15.46
N VAL A 92 -36.89 8.55 16.39
CA VAL A 92 -35.60 8.71 17.08
C VAL A 92 -35.18 7.41 17.76
N ASN A 93 -36.13 6.68 18.36
CA ASN A 93 -35.89 5.39 19.00
C ASN A 93 -35.44 4.31 18.00
N ASP A 94 -36.01 4.26 16.80
CA ASP A 94 -35.60 3.31 15.76
C ASP A 94 -34.19 3.64 15.24
N ALA A 95 -33.87 4.94 15.10
CA ALA A 95 -32.52 5.41 14.73
C ALA A 95 -31.48 5.10 15.82
N GLU A 96 -31.80 5.35 17.10
CA GLU A 96 -30.95 4.97 18.23
C GLU A 96 -30.74 3.46 18.33
N ARG A 97 -31.80 2.68 18.08
CA ARG A 97 -31.73 1.22 18.03
C ARG A 97 -30.87 0.75 16.85
N ALA A 98 -30.91 1.42 15.71
CA ALA A 98 -30.05 1.13 14.57
C ALA A 98 -28.58 1.47 14.85
N GLY A 99 -28.31 2.63 15.43
CA GLY A 99 -26.96 3.09 15.81
C GLY A 99 -26.31 2.21 16.87
N ASN A 100 -27.05 1.82 17.90
CA ASN A 100 -26.55 0.97 18.99
C ASN A 100 -26.62 -0.53 18.70
N CYS A 101 -26.93 -0.93 17.46
CA CYS A 101 -27.18 -2.33 17.16
C CYS A 101 -25.89 -3.19 17.18
N SER A 102 -25.83 -4.17 18.09
CA SER A 102 -24.72 -5.12 18.20
C SER A 102 -24.47 -6.00 16.97
N ARG A 103 -25.48 -6.18 16.10
CA ARG A 103 -25.32 -6.91 14.82
C ARG A 103 -24.74 -6.01 13.72
N CYS A 104 -24.99 -4.69 13.79
CA CYS A 104 -24.49 -3.71 12.83
C CYS A 104 -23.09 -3.21 13.19
N GLN A 105 -22.87 -2.92 14.47
CA GLN A 105 -21.64 -2.40 15.04
C GLN A 105 -21.21 -3.32 16.19
N PRO A 106 -20.08 -4.04 16.05
CA PRO A 106 -19.65 -5.02 17.05
C PRO A 106 -19.24 -4.39 18.39
N ASP A 107 -18.89 -3.10 18.39
CA ASP A 107 -18.51 -2.35 19.59
C ASP A 107 -19.72 -1.91 20.43
N MET A 108 -20.93 -1.96 19.86
CA MET A 108 -22.16 -1.53 20.53
C MET A 108 -22.87 -2.71 21.20
N GLN A 109 -23.46 -2.47 22.37
CA GLN A 109 -24.13 -3.50 23.19
C GLN A 109 -25.66 -3.47 23.10
N GLY A 110 -26.23 -2.71 22.17
CA GLY A 110 -27.68 -2.59 22.03
C GLY A 110 -28.34 -3.75 21.28
N PRO A 111 -29.69 -3.83 21.33
CA PRO A 111 -30.45 -4.89 20.69
C PRO A 111 -30.32 -4.89 19.16
N ALA A 112 -30.70 -5.99 18.52
CA ALA A 112 -30.77 -6.05 17.05
C ALA A 112 -31.74 -4.98 16.52
N CYS A 113 -31.38 -4.28 15.44
CA CYS A 113 -32.27 -3.33 14.78
C CYS A 113 -33.26 -4.05 13.87
N ALA A 114 -34.33 -3.36 13.45
CA ALA A 114 -35.39 -3.95 12.64
C ALA A 114 -34.88 -4.51 11.28
N HIS A 115 -33.84 -3.91 10.69
CA HIS A 115 -33.19 -4.44 9.48
C HIS A 115 -32.38 -5.71 9.74
N CYS A 116 -31.75 -5.82 10.92
CA CYS A 116 -31.05 -7.05 11.31
C CYS A 116 -31.99 -8.17 11.76
N GLU A 117 -33.22 -7.85 12.16
CA GLU A 117 -34.29 -8.83 12.36
C GLU A 117 -34.84 -9.30 11.01
N ALA A 118 -35.03 -8.39 10.05
CA ALA A 118 -35.39 -8.71 8.67
C ALA A 118 -34.39 -9.64 7.97
N GLU A 119 -33.12 -9.60 8.38
CA GLU A 119 -32.07 -10.48 7.86
C GLU A 119 -32.42 -11.97 8.00
N GLU A 120 -33.15 -12.36 9.05
CA GLU A 120 -33.57 -13.75 9.28
C GLU A 120 -34.59 -14.18 8.20
N LEU A 121 -35.48 -13.27 7.78
CA LEU A 121 -36.42 -13.49 6.68
C LEU A 121 -35.69 -13.54 5.33
N PHE A 122 -34.70 -12.68 5.12
CA PHE A 122 -33.87 -12.72 3.92
C PHE A 122 -33.16 -14.07 3.79
N GLN A 123 -32.54 -14.57 4.86
CA GLN A 123 -31.83 -15.85 4.85
C GLN A 123 -32.77 -17.04 4.63
N ALA A 124 -33.94 -17.04 5.28
CA ALA A 124 -34.96 -18.05 5.06
C ALA A 124 -35.43 -18.11 3.59
N TYR A 125 -35.64 -16.95 2.97
CA TYR A 125 -36.05 -16.85 1.58
C TYR A 125 -34.91 -17.20 0.60
N GLU A 126 -33.70 -16.70 0.86
CA GLU A 126 -32.50 -16.94 0.05
C GLU A 126 -32.20 -18.44 -0.07
N ASN A 127 -32.32 -19.18 1.02
CA ASN A 127 -32.01 -20.61 1.07
C ASN A 127 -33.00 -21.48 0.28
N ARG A 128 -34.21 -20.99 0.03
CA ARG A 128 -35.23 -21.68 -0.77
C ARG A 128 -35.17 -21.25 -2.24
N LEU A 129 -34.81 -19.99 -2.49
CA LEU A 129 -34.75 -19.41 -3.82
C LEU A 129 -33.46 -19.79 -4.58
N PHE A 130 -32.37 -20.01 -3.85
CA PHE A 130 -31.06 -20.33 -4.41
C PHE A 130 -30.58 -21.73 -4.01
N PHE A 131 -29.53 -22.22 -4.67
CA PHE A 131 -28.93 -23.50 -4.34
C PHE A 131 -28.16 -23.46 -3.02
N LEU A 132 -28.60 -24.27 -2.06
CA LEU A 132 -27.94 -24.49 -0.77
C LEU A 132 -27.06 -25.75 -0.82
N LYS A 133 -25.76 -25.57 -0.60
CA LYS A 133 -24.78 -26.64 -0.41
C LYS A 133 -24.56 -26.86 1.09
N VAL A 134 -25.00 -28.00 1.61
CA VAL A 134 -24.73 -28.44 2.98
C VAL A 134 -23.77 -29.62 2.94
N THR A 135 -22.54 -29.41 3.39
CA THR A 135 -21.57 -30.49 3.56
C THR A 135 -21.78 -31.13 4.92
N GLY A 136 -21.89 -32.45 4.96
CA GLY A 136 -21.87 -33.19 6.21
C GLY A 136 -21.27 -34.58 6.07
N ALA A 137 -21.20 -35.28 7.20
CA ALA A 137 -20.66 -36.64 7.32
C ALA A 137 -21.75 -37.71 7.59
N GLY A 138 -23.03 -37.34 7.60
CA GLY A 138 -24.15 -38.25 7.86
C GLY A 138 -25.00 -38.53 6.62
N ASP A 139 -25.66 -39.69 6.59
CA ASP A 139 -26.56 -40.12 5.51
C ASP A 139 -28.00 -39.57 5.63
N VAL A 140 -28.31 -38.81 6.69
CA VAL A 140 -29.67 -38.33 6.98
C VAL A 140 -29.91 -36.97 6.34
N ALA A 141 -30.82 -36.89 5.37
CA ALA A 141 -31.22 -35.65 4.71
C ALA A 141 -31.63 -34.56 5.72
N VAL A 142 -31.08 -33.35 5.57
CA VAL A 142 -31.30 -32.22 6.48
C VAL A 142 -32.21 -31.20 5.80
N SER A 143 -33.20 -30.67 6.55
CA SER A 143 -34.06 -29.60 6.05
C SER A 143 -33.25 -28.31 5.83
N ALA A 144 -33.67 -27.46 4.89
CA ALA A 144 -33.05 -26.15 4.69
C ALA A 144 -33.13 -25.29 5.98
N GLU A 145 -34.17 -25.51 6.78
CA GLU A 145 -34.39 -24.86 8.09
C GLU A 145 -33.41 -25.36 9.17
N ASP A 146 -33.08 -26.64 9.17
CA ASP A 146 -32.11 -27.21 10.10
C ASP A 146 -30.67 -26.77 9.76
N ALA A 147 -30.38 -26.60 8.47
CA ALA A 147 -29.12 -26.03 7.99
C ALA A 147 -28.98 -24.54 8.38
N LEU A 148 -30.08 -23.78 8.38
CA LEU A 148 -30.15 -22.42 8.90
C LEU A 148 -29.84 -22.36 10.39
N ILE A 149 -30.47 -23.22 11.18
CA ILE A 149 -30.22 -23.31 12.63
C ILE A 149 -28.73 -23.58 12.89
N ALA A 150 -28.10 -24.47 12.11
CA ALA A 150 -26.67 -24.74 12.18
C ALA A 150 -25.80 -23.51 11.83
N GLN A 151 -26.16 -22.78 10.76
CA GLN A 151 -25.45 -21.57 10.33
C GLN A 151 -25.55 -20.45 11.38
N HIS A 152 -26.76 -20.18 11.89
CA HIS A 152 -27.00 -19.19 12.93
C HIS A 152 -26.25 -19.53 14.22
N ALA A 153 -26.25 -20.80 14.64
CA ALA A 153 -25.55 -21.24 15.83
C ALA A 153 -24.02 -21.12 15.66
N SER A 154 -23.47 -21.49 14.50
CA SER A 154 -22.04 -21.32 14.19
C SER A 154 -21.61 -19.85 14.12
N LEU A 155 -22.41 -18.97 13.50
CA LEU A 155 -22.14 -17.53 13.45
C LEU A 155 -22.26 -16.87 14.83
N ALA A 156 -23.22 -17.28 15.65
CA ALA A 156 -23.35 -16.82 17.03
C ALA A 156 -22.14 -17.23 17.87
N LEU A 157 -21.63 -18.46 17.71
CA LEU A 157 -20.42 -18.94 18.40
C LEU A 157 -19.14 -18.20 17.92
N LYS A 158 -18.98 -17.96 16.62
CA LYS A 158 -17.83 -17.22 16.07
C LYS A 158 -17.79 -15.76 16.53
N ARG A 159 -18.93 -15.09 16.58
CA ARG A 159 -19.05 -13.71 17.12
C ARG A 159 -18.81 -13.66 18.64
N ARG A 160 -18.98 -14.78 19.35
CA ARG A 160 -18.70 -14.91 20.79
C ARG A 160 -17.23 -15.17 21.10
N ALA A 161 -16.48 -15.85 20.24
CA ALA A 161 -15.03 -15.98 20.40
C ALA A 161 -14.29 -14.62 20.44
N SER A 162 -14.93 -13.56 19.90
CA SER A 162 -14.46 -12.18 19.96
C SER A 162 -14.98 -11.34 21.13
N ASN A 163 -16.06 -11.74 21.84
CA ASN A 163 -16.65 -10.95 22.94
C ASN A 163 -16.86 -11.81 24.19
N VAL A 164 -16.01 -11.60 25.21
CA VAL A 164 -16.12 -12.22 26.54
C VAL A 164 -17.14 -11.43 27.38
N GLY A 165 -18.28 -12.06 27.68
CA GLY A 165 -19.17 -11.64 28.79
C GLY A 165 -20.64 -11.43 28.40
N SER A 166 -21.49 -12.45 28.59
CA SER A 166 -22.93 -12.30 28.90
C SER A 166 -23.55 -13.69 29.07
N GLY A 167 -23.80 -14.08 30.32
CA GLY A 167 -24.40 -15.36 30.68
C GLY A 167 -25.92 -15.30 30.85
N GLY A 168 -26.64 -16.24 30.22
CA GLY A 168 -28.10 -16.36 30.36
C GLY A 168 -28.81 -16.89 29.12
N LYS A 169 -28.47 -16.42 27.91
CA LYS A 169 -28.96 -16.99 26.63
C LYS A 169 -28.00 -18.06 26.07
N GLU A 170 -27.25 -18.70 26.95
CA GLU A 170 -26.12 -19.61 26.62
C GLU A 170 -26.61 -21.01 26.28
N ALA A 171 -27.57 -21.56 27.03
CA ALA A 171 -28.01 -22.95 26.91
C ALA A 171 -28.74 -23.24 25.59
N ALA A 172 -29.60 -22.34 25.11
CA ALA A 172 -30.42 -22.62 23.93
C ALA A 172 -29.61 -22.69 22.62
N VAL A 173 -28.65 -21.78 22.42
CA VAL A 173 -27.82 -21.73 21.19
C VAL A 173 -26.84 -22.90 21.14
N GLU A 174 -26.28 -23.30 22.28
CA GLU A 174 -25.37 -24.44 22.37
C GLU A 174 -26.11 -25.77 22.15
N VAL A 175 -27.34 -25.90 22.65
CA VAL A 175 -28.21 -27.05 22.39
C VAL A 175 -28.55 -27.18 20.90
N LEU A 176 -28.84 -26.06 20.22
CA LEU A 176 -29.14 -26.04 18.79
C LEU A 176 -27.90 -26.38 17.93
N ASP A 177 -26.72 -25.87 18.28
CA ASP A 177 -25.45 -26.23 17.61
C ASP A 177 -25.11 -27.72 17.80
N ARG A 178 -25.25 -28.24 19.04
CA ARG A 178 -25.09 -29.67 19.32
C ARG A 178 -26.10 -30.51 18.53
N ARG A 179 -27.35 -30.08 18.40
CA ARG A 179 -28.37 -30.76 17.60
C ARG A 179 -28.01 -30.79 16.11
N ALA A 180 -27.46 -29.70 15.57
CA ALA A 180 -27.00 -29.61 14.19
C ALA A 180 -25.77 -30.50 13.92
N ARG A 181 -24.77 -30.49 14.81
CA ARG A 181 -23.59 -31.37 14.73
C ARG A 181 -23.98 -32.84 14.87
N ASN A 182 -24.93 -33.16 15.75
CA ASN A 182 -25.47 -34.52 15.91
C ASN A 182 -26.20 -35.01 14.64
N ARG A 183 -26.72 -34.10 13.81
CA ARG A 183 -27.27 -34.41 12.47
C ARG A 183 -26.20 -34.38 11.37
N GLY A 184 -24.92 -34.25 11.72
CA GLY A 184 -23.80 -34.37 10.80
C GLY A 184 -23.52 -33.14 9.93
N VAL A 185 -24.13 -31.98 10.20
CA VAL A 185 -23.90 -30.74 9.42
C VAL A 185 -22.53 -30.14 9.76
N ILE A 186 -21.64 -30.04 8.76
CA ILE A 186 -20.28 -29.48 8.91
C ILE A 186 -20.23 -28.04 8.41
N SER A 187 -20.85 -27.76 7.26
CA SER A 187 -20.92 -26.40 6.71
C SER A 187 -22.13 -26.23 5.79
N ALA A 188 -22.66 -25.01 5.72
CA ALA A 188 -23.74 -24.64 4.81
C ALA A 188 -23.35 -23.38 4.04
N GLN A 189 -23.50 -23.40 2.71
CA GLN A 189 -23.16 -22.31 1.81
C GLN A 189 -24.25 -22.15 0.76
N VAL A 190 -24.70 -20.91 0.53
CA VAL A 190 -25.64 -20.59 -0.54
C VAL A 190 -24.85 -20.11 -1.76
N SER A 191 -25.19 -20.63 -2.93
CA SER A 191 -24.60 -20.21 -4.21
C SER A 191 -25.63 -19.48 -5.06
N ARG A 192 -25.19 -18.67 -6.04
CA ARG A 192 -26.10 -17.97 -6.97
C ARG A 192 -26.80 -18.89 -7.98
N ALA A 193 -26.57 -20.20 -7.90
CA ALA A 193 -27.17 -21.19 -8.78
C ALA A 193 -28.68 -21.36 -8.47
N PRO A 194 -29.48 -21.80 -9.45
CA PRO A 194 -30.91 -22.05 -9.26
C PRO A 194 -31.14 -23.13 -8.19
N SER A 195 -32.19 -22.96 -7.38
CA SER A 195 -32.54 -23.91 -6.33
C SER A 195 -32.85 -25.31 -6.86
N GLY A 196 -32.84 -26.30 -5.96
CA GLY A 196 -33.23 -27.67 -6.31
C GLY A 196 -34.66 -27.75 -6.89
N THR A 197 -35.58 -26.93 -6.39
CA THR A 197 -36.94 -26.82 -6.92
C THR A 197 -36.97 -26.28 -8.35
N GLU A 198 -36.22 -25.22 -8.66
CA GLU A 198 -36.13 -24.67 -10.02
C GLU A 198 -35.50 -25.69 -10.99
N ARG A 199 -34.50 -26.45 -10.54
CA ARG A 199 -33.87 -27.51 -11.32
C ARG A 199 -34.88 -28.63 -11.64
N VAL A 200 -35.65 -29.10 -10.66
CA VAL A 200 -36.71 -30.10 -10.89
C VAL A 200 -37.76 -29.58 -11.87
N LEU A 201 -38.19 -28.31 -11.75
CA LEU A 201 -39.13 -27.70 -12.70
C LEU A 201 -38.56 -27.59 -14.11
N THR A 202 -37.25 -27.36 -14.24
CA THR A 202 -36.56 -27.34 -15.54
C THR A 202 -36.55 -28.73 -16.18
N ILE A 203 -36.32 -29.78 -15.37
CA ILE A 203 -36.39 -31.18 -15.84
C ILE A 203 -37.81 -31.54 -16.26
N LEU A 204 -38.82 -31.13 -15.49
CA LEU A 204 -40.23 -31.32 -15.83
C LEU A 204 -40.60 -30.63 -17.15
N LYS A 205 -40.16 -29.38 -17.37
CA LYS A 205 -40.33 -28.69 -18.66
C LYS A 205 -39.70 -29.48 -19.81
N GLY A 206 -38.53 -30.09 -19.60
CA GLY A 206 -37.88 -30.94 -20.58
C GLY A 206 -38.73 -32.15 -20.98
N GLN A 207 -39.40 -32.79 -20.02
CA GLN A 207 -40.34 -33.89 -20.31
C GLN A 207 -41.58 -33.43 -21.07
N VAL A 208 -42.17 -32.29 -20.68
CA VAL A 208 -43.33 -31.72 -21.38
C VAL A 208 -42.99 -31.41 -22.85
N ASN A 209 -41.73 -31.08 -23.15
CA ASN A 209 -41.28 -30.81 -24.51
C ASN A 209 -41.17 -32.08 -25.38
N LEU A 210 -40.93 -33.24 -24.76
CA LEU A 210 -40.72 -34.53 -25.42
C LEU A 210 -41.98 -35.43 -25.41
N GLY A 211 -42.94 -35.18 -24.51
CA GLY A 211 -44.15 -35.98 -24.34
C GLY A 211 -45.44 -35.37 -24.90
N PRO A 212 -46.59 -36.05 -24.69
CA PRO A 212 -47.91 -35.67 -25.25
C PRO A 212 -48.58 -34.44 -24.59
N GLY A 213 -47.81 -33.55 -23.94
CA GLY A 213 -48.31 -32.42 -23.14
C GLY A 213 -47.89 -31.03 -23.64
N ARG A 214 -47.59 -30.87 -24.94
CA ARG A 214 -47.05 -29.62 -25.52
C ARG A 214 -47.86 -28.37 -25.18
N ASP A 215 -49.17 -28.51 -25.00
CA ASP A 215 -50.08 -27.40 -24.68
C ASP A 215 -49.74 -26.74 -23.33
N MET A 216 -49.08 -27.46 -22.42
CA MET A 216 -48.64 -26.95 -21.11
C MET A 216 -47.27 -26.23 -21.17
N LEU A 217 -46.56 -26.23 -22.30
CA LEU A 217 -45.25 -25.58 -22.42
C LEU A 217 -45.25 -24.08 -22.10
N PRO A 218 -46.23 -23.27 -22.53
CA PRO A 218 -46.28 -21.85 -22.16
C PRO A 218 -46.41 -21.65 -20.65
N ALA A 219 -47.23 -22.47 -19.98
CA ALA A 219 -47.41 -22.42 -18.53
C ALA A 219 -46.11 -22.79 -17.79
N ALA A 220 -45.39 -23.82 -18.24
CA ALA A 220 -44.11 -24.22 -17.68
C ALA A 220 -43.03 -23.14 -17.86
N ARG A 221 -42.99 -22.47 -19.02
CA ARG A 221 -42.09 -21.32 -19.24
C ARG A 221 -42.41 -20.16 -18.31
N LYS A 222 -43.69 -19.84 -18.11
CA LYS A 222 -44.14 -18.77 -17.21
C LYS A 222 -43.73 -19.03 -15.76
N HIS A 223 -43.79 -20.27 -15.28
CA HIS A 223 -43.33 -20.63 -13.93
C HIS A 223 -41.83 -20.42 -13.74
N LEU A 224 -41.00 -20.81 -14.71
CA LEU A 224 -39.55 -20.56 -14.64
C LEU A 224 -39.22 -19.06 -14.72
N GLN A 225 -39.93 -18.30 -15.56
CA GLN A 225 -39.80 -16.84 -15.62
C GLN A 225 -40.20 -16.18 -14.30
N LEU A 226 -41.20 -16.70 -13.60
CA LEU A 226 -41.59 -16.20 -12.27
C LEU A 226 -40.45 -16.38 -11.26
N LEU A 227 -39.80 -17.55 -11.23
CA LEU A 227 -38.65 -17.81 -10.36
C LEU A 227 -37.43 -16.93 -10.70
N GLU A 228 -37.18 -16.69 -11.99
CA GLU A 228 -36.16 -15.73 -12.41
C GLU A 228 -36.51 -14.30 -11.97
N GLY A 229 -37.78 -13.92 -12.08
CA GLY A 229 -38.31 -12.65 -11.56
C GLY A 229 -38.12 -12.52 -10.05
N MET A 230 -38.41 -13.57 -9.29
CA MET A 230 -38.19 -13.63 -7.84
C MET A 230 -36.72 -13.47 -7.45
N ARG A 231 -35.77 -14.02 -8.24
CA ARG A 231 -34.33 -13.79 -8.02
C ARG A 231 -33.92 -12.34 -8.27
N LYS A 232 -34.47 -11.71 -9.31
CA LYS A 232 -34.23 -10.28 -9.59
C LYS A 232 -34.83 -9.41 -8.49
N GLU A 233 -36.06 -9.71 -8.06
CA GLU A 233 -36.73 -9.03 -6.96
C GLU A 233 -35.95 -9.17 -5.65
N PHE A 234 -35.44 -10.36 -5.32
CA PHE A 234 -34.60 -10.56 -4.13
C PHE A 234 -33.36 -9.66 -4.14
N ALA A 235 -32.68 -9.54 -5.29
CA ALA A 235 -31.53 -8.66 -5.41
C ALA A 235 -31.91 -7.19 -5.20
N GLN A 236 -33.05 -6.75 -5.74
CA GLN A 236 -33.55 -5.38 -5.53
C GLN A 236 -34.02 -5.15 -4.09
N ALA A 237 -34.67 -6.13 -3.46
CA ALA A 237 -35.09 -6.08 -2.07
C ALA A 237 -33.89 -5.94 -1.12
N ARG A 238 -32.77 -6.63 -1.40
CA ARG A 238 -31.51 -6.46 -0.66
C ARG A 238 -30.96 -5.04 -0.79
N VAL A 239 -30.96 -4.46 -1.99
CA VAL A 239 -30.52 -3.07 -2.22
C VAL A 239 -31.43 -2.09 -1.47
N LEU A 240 -32.75 -2.29 -1.56
CA LEU A 240 -33.74 -1.47 -0.85
C LEU A 240 -33.51 -1.53 0.66
N ALA A 241 -33.33 -2.71 1.24
CA ALA A 241 -33.09 -2.88 2.67
C ALA A 241 -31.81 -2.17 3.15
N LEU A 242 -30.76 -2.13 2.32
CA LEU A 242 -29.54 -1.38 2.62
C LEU A 242 -29.79 0.13 2.57
N ALA A 243 -30.45 0.63 1.54
CA ALA A 243 -30.78 2.05 1.44
C ALA A 243 -31.70 2.52 2.59
N GLN A 244 -32.72 1.72 2.92
CA GLN A 244 -33.60 1.94 4.06
C GLN A 244 -32.84 1.98 5.38
N ARG A 245 -31.86 1.08 5.54
CA ARG A 245 -30.99 1.05 6.71
C ARG A 245 -30.13 2.32 6.80
N GLU A 246 -29.55 2.78 5.68
CA GLU A 246 -28.73 3.99 5.64
C GLU A 246 -29.47 5.22 6.15
N VAL A 247 -30.75 5.40 5.81
CA VAL A 247 -31.58 6.51 6.31
C VAL A 247 -31.61 6.56 7.86
N PHE A 248 -31.77 5.42 8.53
CA PHE A 248 -31.73 5.38 9.99
C PHE A 248 -30.34 5.69 10.56
N PHE A 249 -29.27 5.28 9.88
CA PHE A 249 -27.90 5.62 10.27
C PHE A 249 -27.64 7.12 10.10
N GLU A 250 -28.07 7.72 9.00
CA GLU A 250 -27.93 9.17 8.77
C GLU A 250 -28.62 9.98 9.87
N VAL A 251 -29.85 9.61 10.25
CA VAL A 251 -30.58 10.28 11.33
C VAL A 251 -29.87 10.09 12.67
N HIS A 252 -29.35 8.90 12.95
CA HIS A 252 -28.55 8.66 14.15
C HIS A 252 -27.24 9.49 14.13
N GLU A 253 -26.55 9.58 13.01
CA GLU A 253 -25.34 10.39 12.84
C GLU A 253 -25.61 11.88 13.03
N LEU A 254 -26.72 12.40 12.49
CA LEU A 254 -27.16 13.78 12.72
C LEU A 254 -27.45 14.03 14.20
N ASN A 255 -28.15 13.10 14.86
CA ASN A 255 -28.38 13.18 16.30
C ASN A 255 -27.05 13.19 17.06
N MET A 256 -26.15 12.25 16.77
CA MET A 256 -24.81 12.19 17.37
C MET A 256 -23.98 13.44 17.14
N ALA A 257 -24.01 14.04 15.95
CA ALA A 257 -23.28 15.26 15.61
C ALA A 257 -23.72 16.47 16.45
N THR A 258 -25.00 16.53 16.83
CA THR A 258 -25.54 17.59 17.71
C THR A 258 -25.35 17.31 19.20
N THR A 259 -25.03 16.08 19.59
CA THR A 259 -24.81 15.75 21.00
C THR A 259 -23.59 16.47 21.56
N ARG A 260 -23.71 16.94 22.80
CA ARG A 260 -22.62 17.60 23.52
C ARG A 260 -22.10 16.71 24.62
N LEU A 261 -20.83 16.91 24.99
CA LEU A 261 -20.26 16.30 26.17
C LEU A 261 -21.09 16.67 27.39
N ARG A 262 -21.58 15.67 28.12
CA ARG A 262 -22.31 15.85 29.37
C ARG A 262 -21.72 14.98 30.48
N LEU A 263 -21.97 15.39 31.72
CA LEU A 263 -21.63 14.57 32.88
C LEU A 263 -22.59 13.40 33.00
N ARG A 264 -22.04 12.27 33.43
CA ARG A 264 -22.79 11.05 33.74
C ARG A 264 -23.74 11.28 34.92
N PHE A 265 -24.98 10.81 34.80
CA PHE A 265 -25.91 10.77 35.95
C PHE A 265 -25.64 9.55 36.85
N PRO A 266 -25.92 9.63 38.17
CA PRO A 266 -25.73 8.50 39.08
C PRO A 266 -26.54 7.28 38.63
N GLY A 267 -25.88 6.13 38.44
CA GLY A 267 -26.51 4.87 38.03
C GLY A 267 -26.67 4.64 36.51
N GLU A 268 -26.30 5.62 35.67
CA GLU A 268 -26.38 5.48 34.22
C GLU A 268 -25.29 4.53 33.69
N ILE A 269 -25.63 3.46 32.96
CA ILE A 269 -24.65 2.57 32.30
C ILE A 269 -24.05 3.34 31.12
N ILE A 270 -22.72 3.31 30.92
CA ILE A 270 -22.03 4.12 29.89
C ILE A 270 -22.27 3.50 28.50
N PRO A 271 -23.10 4.10 27.62
CA PRO A 271 -23.29 3.55 26.28
C PRO A 271 -22.59 4.40 25.22
N ASN A 272 -22.33 5.69 25.51
CA ASN A 272 -22.12 6.73 24.51
C ASN A 272 -20.84 7.53 24.81
N ILE A 273 -20.09 7.81 23.74
CA ILE A 273 -18.82 8.55 23.76
C ILE A 273 -19.00 9.98 24.32
N SER A 274 -20.21 10.52 24.27
CA SER A 274 -20.55 11.87 24.73
C SER A 274 -20.75 12.02 26.24
N VAL A 275 -20.63 10.95 27.03
CA VAL A 275 -20.85 10.97 28.48
C VAL A 275 -19.53 10.80 29.23
N LEU A 276 -19.22 11.73 30.14
CA LEU A 276 -17.98 11.75 30.91
C LEU A 276 -18.23 11.55 32.42
N HIS A 277 -17.34 10.82 33.08
CA HIS A 277 -17.27 10.84 34.54
C HIS A 277 -16.71 12.17 35.02
N PRO A 278 -17.17 12.74 36.16
CA PRO A 278 -16.65 14.01 36.69
C PRO A 278 -15.11 14.06 36.80
N GLU A 279 -14.48 12.96 37.19
CA GLU A 279 -13.02 12.86 37.33
C GLU A 279 -12.27 12.85 35.97
N GLN A 280 -12.94 12.49 34.88
CA GLN A 280 -12.34 12.44 33.54
C GLN A 280 -12.32 13.80 32.86
N VAL A 281 -13.05 14.80 33.37
CA VAL A 281 -13.17 16.13 32.77
C VAL A 281 -11.81 16.83 32.61
N PRO A 282 -10.92 16.88 33.62
CA PRO A 282 -9.62 17.51 33.47
C PRO A 282 -8.75 16.81 32.42
N GLN A 283 -8.78 15.47 32.40
CA GLN A 283 -8.03 14.66 31.43
C GLN A 283 -8.50 14.91 29.99
N GLN A 284 -9.83 14.96 29.79
CA GLN A 284 -10.42 15.28 28.49
C GLN A 284 -10.12 16.70 28.03
N ASN A 285 -10.16 17.67 28.94
CA ASN A 285 -9.83 19.07 28.60
C ASN A 285 -8.38 19.20 28.11
N VAL A 286 -7.43 18.57 28.81
CA VAL A 286 -6.01 18.56 28.38
C VAL A 286 -5.86 17.88 27.02
N ARG A 287 -6.51 16.73 26.81
CA ARG A 287 -6.47 15.99 25.54
C ARG A 287 -6.99 16.83 24.38
N LEU A 288 -8.22 17.35 24.47
CA LEU A 288 -8.86 18.15 23.42
C LEU A 288 -8.09 19.45 23.15
N THR A 289 -7.52 20.06 24.19
CA THR A 289 -6.67 21.25 24.03
C THR A 289 -5.38 20.92 23.27
N GLY A 290 -4.72 19.81 23.60
CA GLY A 290 -3.55 19.31 22.88
C GLY A 290 -3.84 19.00 21.41
N GLU A 291 -4.92 18.28 21.14
CA GLU A 291 -5.39 17.97 19.77
C GLU A 291 -5.69 19.24 18.98
N LYS A 292 -6.35 20.25 19.59
CA LYS A 292 -6.60 21.54 18.95
C LYS A 292 -5.31 22.22 18.51
N PHE A 293 -4.28 22.26 19.36
CA PHE A 293 -3.01 22.91 19.00
C PHE A 293 -2.28 22.15 17.89
N ALA A 294 -2.25 20.82 17.93
CA ALA A 294 -1.66 20.00 16.88
C ALA A 294 -2.39 20.22 15.54
N ALA A 295 -3.73 20.19 15.55
CA ALA A 295 -4.55 20.40 14.36
C ALA A 295 -4.38 21.81 13.77
N LEU A 296 -4.26 22.84 14.62
CA LEU A 296 -4.01 24.21 14.15
C LEU A 296 -2.65 24.36 13.49
N GLU A 297 -1.61 23.70 14.01
CA GLU A 297 -0.28 23.75 13.43
C GLU A 297 -0.23 23.02 12.08
N GLU A 298 -0.87 21.87 12.01
CA GLU A 298 -1.02 21.09 10.79
C GLU A 298 -1.83 21.86 9.72
N LEU A 299 -2.95 22.46 10.10
CA LEU A 299 -3.76 23.30 9.21
C LEU A 299 -2.93 24.44 8.62
N ARG A 300 -2.10 25.11 9.42
CA ARG A 300 -1.22 26.17 8.95
C ARG A 300 -0.14 25.63 8.01
N ARG A 301 0.38 24.42 8.24
CA ARG A 301 1.38 23.78 7.37
C ARG A 301 0.78 23.48 6.00
N VAL A 302 -0.39 22.83 5.98
CA VAL A 302 -1.13 22.51 4.75
C VAL A 302 -1.55 23.77 4.00
N LYS A 303 -2.01 24.82 4.71
CA LYS A 303 -2.29 26.13 4.08
C LYS A 303 -1.07 26.75 3.42
N GLY A 304 0.11 26.63 4.03
CA GLY A 304 1.37 27.10 3.43
C GLY A 304 1.71 26.34 2.15
N GLN A 305 1.56 25.01 2.15
CA GLN A 305 1.73 24.18 0.94
C GLN A 305 0.75 24.56 -0.16
N LEU A 306 -0.53 24.77 0.19
CA LEU A 306 -1.55 25.19 -0.76
C LEU A 306 -1.28 26.57 -1.36
N ARG A 307 -0.75 27.52 -0.57
CA ARG A 307 -0.29 28.82 -1.09
C ARG A 307 0.83 28.67 -2.10
N TYR A 308 1.83 27.83 -1.80
CA TYR A 308 2.92 27.55 -2.72
C TYR A 308 2.41 26.93 -4.03
N LEU A 309 1.57 25.89 -3.96
CA LEU A 309 1.00 25.24 -5.15
C LEU A 309 0.15 26.20 -5.99
N ASN A 310 -0.61 27.08 -5.35
CA ASN A 310 -1.36 28.12 -6.06
C ASN A 310 -0.42 29.12 -6.73
N GLY A 311 0.68 29.52 -6.08
CA GLY A 311 1.72 30.36 -6.68
C GLY A 311 2.33 29.72 -7.93
N VAL A 312 2.70 28.44 -7.86
CA VAL A 312 3.23 27.68 -9.01
C VAL A 312 2.19 27.58 -10.14
N LYS A 313 0.91 27.38 -9.81
CA LYS A 313 -0.17 27.35 -10.80
C LYS A 313 -0.31 28.70 -11.51
N SER A 314 -0.31 29.81 -10.77
CA SER A 314 -0.36 31.17 -11.32
C SER A 314 0.84 31.45 -12.23
N ALA A 315 2.06 31.08 -11.81
CA ALA A 315 3.27 31.23 -12.62
C ALA A 315 3.24 30.41 -13.92
N ARG A 316 2.61 29.23 -13.92
CA ARG A 316 2.41 28.44 -15.15
C ARG A 316 1.35 29.02 -16.08
N GLN A 317 0.35 29.74 -15.54
CA GLN A 317 -0.68 30.39 -16.35
C GLN A 317 -0.17 31.64 -17.04
N THR A 318 0.74 32.39 -16.40
CA THR A 318 1.40 33.57 -17.01
C THR A 318 2.47 33.20 -18.04
N ALA A 319 2.94 31.95 -18.07
CA ALA A 319 3.96 31.45 -18.99
C ALA A 319 3.41 30.87 -20.32
N LYS A 320 2.10 30.95 -20.59
CA LYS A 320 1.55 30.64 -21.92
C LYS A 320 1.65 31.88 -22.84
N PRO A 321 2.24 31.78 -24.05
CA PRO A 321 2.27 32.89 -25.00
C PRO A 321 1.01 32.84 -25.86
N ASP A 322 0.12 33.83 -25.76
CA ASP A 322 -0.93 34.00 -26.76
C ASP A 322 -0.64 35.23 -27.63
N ALA A 323 -0.68 34.95 -28.93
CA ALA A 323 -0.49 35.86 -30.03
C ALA A 323 -1.60 36.93 -30.10
N LEU A 324 -1.18 38.14 -30.50
CA LEU A 324 -1.87 39.19 -31.27
C LEU A 324 -3.41 39.27 -31.21
N VAL A 325 -3.95 40.42 -30.76
CA VAL A 325 -4.69 41.41 -31.58
C VAL A 325 -4.93 42.67 -30.72
N GLY A 326 -4.57 43.84 -31.25
CA GLY A 326 -4.79 45.14 -30.58
C GLY A 326 -6.22 45.68 -30.70
N LYS A 327 -6.55 46.66 -29.84
CA LYS A 327 -7.46 47.78 -30.11
C LYS A 327 -7.42 48.82 -28.98
N THR A 328 -6.88 49.99 -29.34
CA THR A 328 -7.31 51.39 -29.07
C THR A 328 -8.22 51.74 -27.88
N ALA A 329 -7.81 52.83 -27.23
CA ALA A 329 -8.43 53.68 -26.19
C ALA A 329 -9.97 53.86 -26.18
N SER A 330 -10.58 53.88 -24.98
CA SER A 330 -10.98 55.12 -24.25
C SER A 330 -12.05 54.88 -23.16
N SER A 331 -11.87 55.59 -22.02
CA SER A 331 -12.88 56.15 -21.10
C SER A 331 -13.59 55.32 -20.01
N GLY A 332 -13.22 55.65 -18.75
CA GLY A 332 -14.04 55.65 -17.51
C GLY A 332 -14.21 54.31 -16.80
N SER A 333 -14.03 54.13 -15.48
CA SER A 333 -13.82 55.01 -14.34
C SER A 333 -13.30 54.19 -13.15
N ASN A 334 -12.50 54.84 -12.30
CA ASN A 334 -11.98 54.47 -10.98
C ASN A 334 -12.49 53.18 -10.29
N ILE A 335 -11.58 52.23 -10.04
CA ILE A 335 -11.25 51.67 -8.71
C ILE A 335 -9.81 51.15 -8.80
N ALA A 336 -8.98 51.58 -7.85
CA ALA A 336 -7.53 51.41 -7.80
C ALA A 336 -7.07 49.97 -8.02
N SER A 337 -6.69 49.67 -9.26
CA SER A 337 -5.98 48.47 -9.68
C SER A 337 -4.56 48.90 -10.00
N LYS A 338 -3.68 48.77 -9.01
CA LYS A 338 -2.25 48.92 -9.20
C LYS A 338 -1.81 47.74 -10.07
N SER A 339 -1.64 48.01 -11.36
CA SER A 339 -1.04 47.13 -12.35
C SER A 339 0.32 46.65 -11.84
N VAL A 340 0.40 45.38 -11.46
CA VAL A 340 1.65 44.73 -11.11
C VAL A 340 2.34 44.34 -12.41
N GLU A 341 3.19 45.25 -12.89
CA GLU A 341 4.36 44.90 -13.70
C GLU A 341 5.04 43.71 -13.02
N SER A 342 5.43 42.70 -13.80
CA SER A 342 6.08 41.44 -13.38
C SER A 342 6.90 41.60 -12.09
N SER A 343 6.27 41.34 -10.94
CA SER A 343 6.95 41.48 -9.66
C SER A 343 7.86 40.27 -9.53
N GLU A 344 9.12 40.43 -9.90
CA GLU A 344 10.20 39.69 -9.27
C GLU A 344 9.91 39.74 -7.76
N GLU A 345 9.56 38.60 -7.16
CA GLU A 345 9.25 38.57 -5.74
C GLU A 345 10.50 39.08 -5.01
N GLU A 346 10.40 40.09 -4.16
CA GLU A 346 11.56 40.62 -3.43
C GLU A 346 11.78 39.83 -2.14
N CYS A 347 13.04 39.69 -1.72
CA CYS A 347 13.34 39.12 -0.42
C CYS A 347 12.91 40.08 0.69
N PRO A 348 12.05 39.70 1.65
CA PRO A 348 11.59 40.56 2.75
C PRO A 348 12.68 40.93 3.79
N ILE A 349 13.94 40.50 3.61
CA ILE A 349 15.07 40.88 4.47
C ILE A 349 15.97 41.89 3.76
N CYS A 350 16.48 41.55 2.57
CA CYS A 350 17.43 42.40 1.85
C CYS A 350 16.79 43.27 0.78
N HIS A 351 15.51 43.05 0.46
CA HIS A 351 14.78 43.69 -0.63
C HIS A 351 15.39 43.46 -2.03
N ASP A 352 16.33 42.52 -2.16
CA ASP A 352 16.84 42.09 -3.46
C ASP A 352 15.77 41.25 -4.18
N SER A 353 15.67 41.42 -5.51
CA SER A 353 14.87 40.55 -6.38
C SER A 353 15.25 39.07 -6.20
N LEU A 354 14.25 38.21 -5.98
CA LEU A 354 14.43 36.76 -5.93
C LEU A 354 14.63 36.27 -7.38
N GLY A 355 15.89 36.03 -7.74
CA GLY A 355 16.26 35.48 -9.05
C GLY A 355 15.88 34.01 -9.23
N SER A 356 16.67 33.26 -10.00
CA SER A 356 16.40 31.84 -10.30
C SER A 356 16.46 30.91 -9.08
N ARG A 357 17.05 31.34 -7.96
CA ARG A 357 17.30 30.53 -6.76
C ARG A 357 16.77 31.21 -5.52
N PHE A 358 15.87 30.55 -4.81
CA PHE A 358 15.32 31.04 -3.54
C PHE A 358 14.88 29.90 -2.63
N MET A 359 14.60 30.23 -1.38
CA MET A 359 14.17 29.29 -0.35
C MET A 359 12.76 29.61 0.14
N VAL A 360 11.93 28.59 0.27
CA VAL A 360 10.53 28.69 0.68
C VAL A 360 10.35 28.04 2.05
N LEU A 361 9.84 28.80 3.01
CA LEU A 361 9.48 28.26 4.32
C LEU A 361 8.15 27.50 4.25
N PRO A 362 7.86 26.58 5.19
CA PRO A 362 6.58 25.86 5.25
C PRO A 362 5.34 26.77 5.42
N CYS A 363 5.51 28.03 5.80
CA CYS A 363 4.44 29.02 5.81
C CYS A 363 4.13 29.63 4.43
N GLY A 364 4.89 29.26 3.40
CA GLY A 364 4.77 29.72 2.01
C GLY A 364 5.48 31.04 1.71
N HIS A 365 6.18 31.63 2.68
CA HIS A 365 6.99 32.84 2.43
C HIS A 365 8.34 32.48 1.84
N VAL A 366 8.84 33.37 0.98
CA VAL A 366 10.06 33.18 0.20
C VAL A 366 11.17 34.09 0.73
N LEU A 367 12.41 33.61 0.72
CA LEU A 367 13.63 34.33 1.08
C LEU A 367 14.75 34.02 0.08
N CYS A 368 15.68 34.96 -0.12
CA CYS A 368 16.89 34.67 -0.87
C CYS A 368 17.80 33.72 -0.07
N CYS A 369 18.63 32.95 -0.76
CA CYS A 369 19.50 31.95 -0.13
C CYS A 369 20.46 32.58 0.88
N LYS A 370 21.01 33.76 0.57
CA LYS A 370 21.95 34.49 1.45
C LYS A 370 21.29 34.86 2.79
N CYS A 371 20.09 35.42 2.75
CA CYS A 371 19.37 35.82 3.96
C CYS A 371 18.91 34.61 4.77
N MET A 372 18.50 33.51 4.12
CA MET A 372 18.15 32.28 4.82
C MET A 372 19.35 31.67 5.54
N LEU A 373 20.51 31.55 4.87
CA LEU A 373 21.72 31.01 5.50
C LEU A 373 22.15 31.83 6.73
N LYS A 374 22.11 33.17 6.63
CA LYS A 374 22.36 34.06 7.79
C LYS A 374 21.38 33.84 8.94
N LEU A 375 20.11 33.52 8.67
CA LEU A 375 19.15 33.16 9.72
C LEU A 375 19.48 31.83 10.38
N VAL A 376 19.94 30.84 9.60
CA VAL A 376 20.35 29.52 10.09
C VAL A 376 21.63 29.62 10.93
N ASP A 377 22.59 30.44 10.53
CA ASP A 377 23.86 30.63 11.24
C ASP A 377 23.68 31.33 12.58
N ARG A 378 22.72 32.26 12.68
CA ARG A 378 22.34 32.90 13.94
C ARG A 378 21.65 31.95 14.93
N SER A 379 21.17 30.79 14.48
CA SER A 379 20.57 29.82 15.39
C SER A 379 21.66 29.04 16.14
N ALA A 380 21.78 29.30 17.45
CA ALA A 380 22.77 28.70 18.34
C ALA A 380 22.53 27.19 18.64
N LEU A 381 21.66 26.53 17.87
CA LEU A 381 21.27 25.13 18.09
C LEU A 381 22.12 24.17 17.24
N PRO A 382 22.37 22.94 17.69
CA PRO A 382 23.08 21.91 16.91
C PRO A 382 22.40 21.66 15.55
N GLN A 383 23.18 21.25 14.53
CA GLN A 383 22.75 21.12 13.11
C GLN A 383 21.43 20.36 12.90
N GLY A 384 21.04 19.41 13.77
CA GLY A 384 19.79 18.65 13.66
C GLY A 384 18.55 19.29 14.31
N GLN A 385 18.70 20.38 15.08
CA GLN A 385 17.59 21.04 15.79
C GLN A 385 17.50 22.55 15.51
N LYS A 386 18.24 23.04 14.50
CA LYS A 386 18.21 24.45 14.13
C LYS A 386 16.78 24.87 13.75
N LYS A 387 16.26 25.87 14.46
CA LYS A 387 14.95 26.47 14.22
C LYS A 387 15.15 27.92 13.85
N VAL A 388 14.51 28.33 12.76
CA VAL A 388 14.52 29.72 12.26
C VAL A 388 13.12 30.30 12.35
N ASN A 389 13.03 31.60 12.61
CA ASN A 389 11.75 32.31 12.55
C ASN A 389 11.56 32.88 11.14
N CYS A 390 10.38 32.68 10.57
CA CYS A 390 10.00 33.36 9.34
C CYS A 390 9.99 34.88 9.55
N PRO A 391 10.70 35.68 8.74
CA PRO A 391 10.70 37.14 8.86
C PRO A 391 9.32 37.77 8.65
N SER A 392 8.52 37.20 7.74
CA SER A 392 7.19 37.74 7.38
C SER A 392 6.10 37.40 8.38
N CYS A 393 6.07 36.17 8.92
CA CYS A 393 5.00 35.73 9.83
C CYS A 393 5.46 35.24 11.21
N ARG A 394 6.77 35.34 11.51
CA ARG A 394 7.41 34.96 12.78
C ARG A 394 7.22 33.50 13.21
N ARG A 395 6.71 32.64 12.33
CA ARG A 395 6.56 31.20 12.58
C ARG A 395 7.92 30.55 12.77
N ARG A 396 8.07 29.74 13.83
CA ARG A 396 9.23 28.87 14.02
C ARG A 396 9.17 27.70 13.05
N THR A 397 10.24 27.50 12.30
CA THR A 397 10.37 26.48 11.27
C THR A 397 11.66 25.71 11.52
N ASN A 398 11.60 24.38 11.37
CA ASN A 398 12.82 23.57 11.36
C ASN A 398 13.54 23.78 10.03
N VAL A 399 14.86 24.00 10.06
CA VAL A 399 15.67 24.19 8.85
C VAL A 399 15.53 23.02 7.88
N ALA A 400 15.33 21.79 8.38
CA ALA A 400 15.12 20.60 7.55
C ALA A 400 13.84 20.65 6.69
N GLU A 401 12.88 21.51 7.03
CA GLU A 401 11.60 21.65 6.32
C GLU A 401 11.59 22.79 5.30
N VAL A 402 12.70 23.55 5.21
CA VAL A 402 12.84 24.64 4.24
C VAL A 402 13.08 24.04 2.86
N ALA A 403 12.24 24.40 1.89
CA ALA A 403 12.40 23.96 0.51
C ALA A 403 13.32 24.91 -0.25
N TYR A 404 14.23 24.35 -1.06
CA TYR A 404 15.05 25.11 -1.99
C TYR A 404 14.46 24.99 -3.40
N VAL A 405 14.27 26.12 -4.07
CA VAL A 405 13.66 26.20 -5.40
C VAL A 405 14.70 26.74 -6.38
N VAL A 406 14.86 26.03 -7.50
CA VAL A 406 15.66 26.46 -8.65
C VAL A 406 14.72 26.55 -9.85
N ASN A 407 14.53 27.76 -10.37
CA ASN A 407 13.84 28.00 -11.62
C ASN A 407 14.79 27.65 -12.77
N ALA A 408 14.33 26.80 -13.69
CA ALA A 408 15.12 26.26 -14.80
C ALA A 408 15.49 27.28 -15.90
N SER A 409 15.32 28.57 -15.66
CA SER A 409 15.51 29.64 -16.64
C SER A 409 16.96 30.13 -16.77
N GLU A 410 17.87 29.73 -15.88
CA GLU A 410 19.29 30.03 -16.00
C GLU A 410 20.09 28.76 -16.27
N LYS A 411 20.67 28.68 -17.48
CA LYS A 411 21.80 27.77 -17.75
C LYS A 411 22.90 28.11 -16.74
N GLU A 412 23.35 27.12 -15.99
CA GLU A 412 24.32 27.29 -14.91
C GLU A 412 25.59 28.01 -15.40
N GLU A 413 25.81 29.24 -14.95
CA GLU A 413 27.17 29.77 -14.85
C GLU A 413 27.87 29.12 -13.65
N VAL A 414 29.04 28.55 -13.93
CA VAL A 414 29.83 27.70 -13.04
C VAL A 414 30.34 28.49 -11.82
N ASP A 415 30.27 27.84 -10.65
CA ASP A 415 30.78 28.32 -9.36
C ASP A 415 32.26 28.78 -9.47
N PRO A 416 32.64 29.98 -8.97
CA PRO A 416 34.02 30.50 -9.04
C PRO A 416 35.07 29.68 -8.29
N PHE A 417 34.66 28.72 -7.45
CA PHE A 417 35.55 27.99 -6.54
C PHE A 417 36.26 26.79 -7.18
N ASN A 418 35.83 26.34 -8.37
CA ASN A 418 36.37 25.15 -9.03
C ASN A 418 37.64 25.41 -9.88
N LYS A 419 38.25 26.59 -9.79
CA LYS A 419 39.40 26.95 -10.66
C LYS A 419 40.75 26.39 -10.21
N GLU A 420 40.89 25.92 -8.97
CA GLU A 420 42.19 25.61 -8.37
C GLU A 420 42.55 24.12 -8.25
N LEU A 421 41.64 23.17 -8.54
CA LEU A 421 42.03 21.76 -8.70
C LEU A 421 42.42 21.48 -10.16
N GLN A 422 43.57 22.02 -10.59
CA GLN A 422 44.23 21.61 -11.82
C GLN A 422 45.32 20.58 -11.51
N GLY A 423 45.00 19.30 -11.70
CA GLY A 423 45.97 18.23 -11.76
C GLY A 423 45.80 17.44 -13.07
N GLY A 424 46.82 17.45 -13.93
CA GLY A 424 46.99 16.50 -15.04
C GLY A 424 46.45 16.93 -16.42
N GLU A 425 47.33 17.03 -17.42
CA GLU A 425 47.05 17.48 -18.79
C GLU A 425 46.11 16.58 -19.64
N LYS A 426 45.57 15.48 -19.10
CA LYS A 426 44.64 14.59 -19.81
C LYS A 426 43.16 14.90 -19.59
N ASP A 427 42.82 15.77 -18.65
CA ASP A 427 41.43 16.01 -18.23
C ASP A 427 40.82 17.28 -18.87
N LYS A 428 41.50 17.90 -19.85
CA LYS A 428 41.01 19.10 -20.56
C LYS A 428 39.79 18.81 -21.45
N GLU A 429 39.53 17.56 -21.81
CA GLU A 429 38.31 17.15 -22.52
C GLU A 429 37.12 16.87 -21.57
N ASP A 430 37.35 16.79 -20.25
CA ASP A 430 36.35 16.34 -19.28
C ASP A 430 35.33 17.43 -18.88
N VAL A 431 35.59 18.70 -19.19
CA VAL A 431 34.74 19.84 -18.83
C VAL A 431 33.54 20.00 -19.78
N ASN A 432 33.63 19.52 -21.03
CA ASN A 432 32.59 19.73 -22.05
C ASN A 432 31.45 18.69 -22.03
N PHE A 433 31.59 17.57 -21.31
CA PHE A 433 30.51 16.60 -21.09
C PHE A 433 29.73 16.87 -19.78
N ALA A 434 30.01 17.99 -19.11
CA ALA A 434 29.58 18.25 -17.74
C ALA A 434 28.07 18.48 -17.53
N SER A 435 27.24 18.60 -18.57
CA SER A 435 25.96 19.32 -18.47
C SER A 435 24.66 18.52 -18.70
N SER A 436 24.58 17.21 -18.41
CA SER A 436 23.28 16.53 -18.54
C SER A 436 23.01 15.34 -17.61
N VAL A 437 23.32 15.45 -16.32
CA VAL A 437 22.68 14.56 -15.33
C VAL A 437 21.34 15.20 -14.94
N LYS A 438 20.23 14.59 -15.36
CA LYS A 438 18.88 15.01 -14.98
C LYS A 438 18.61 14.58 -13.53
N GLY A 439 18.36 15.56 -12.65
CA GLY A 439 18.00 15.35 -11.24
C GLY A 439 19.04 15.89 -10.26
N SER A 440 18.61 16.18 -9.02
CA SER A 440 19.50 16.65 -7.95
C SER A 440 19.95 15.46 -7.10
N TYR A 441 21.24 15.12 -7.19
CA TYR A 441 21.85 14.00 -6.50
C TYR A 441 23.11 14.45 -5.76
N GLY A 442 23.58 13.67 -4.77
CA GLY A 442 24.85 13.96 -4.12
C GLY A 442 26.03 13.87 -5.10
N THR A 443 27.10 14.63 -4.83
CA THR A 443 28.29 14.79 -5.70
C THR A 443 28.83 13.47 -6.25
N LYS A 444 28.91 12.45 -5.39
CA LYS A 444 29.39 11.11 -5.73
C LYS A 444 28.48 10.38 -6.72
N LEU A 445 27.17 10.41 -6.48
CA LEU A 445 26.20 9.74 -7.35
C LEU A 445 26.11 10.44 -8.72
N GLU A 446 26.17 11.77 -8.72
CA GLU A 446 26.25 12.55 -9.94
C GLU A 446 27.50 12.19 -10.76
N ALA A 447 28.67 12.07 -10.13
CA ALA A 447 29.89 11.63 -10.78
C ALA A 447 29.79 10.20 -11.35
N VAL A 448 29.14 9.27 -10.65
CA VAL A 448 28.89 7.91 -11.13
C VAL A 448 28.02 7.91 -12.39
N ILE A 449 26.90 8.65 -12.36
CA ILE A 449 25.99 8.71 -13.51
C ILE A 449 26.66 9.39 -14.69
N ARG A 450 27.40 10.49 -14.45
CA ARG A 450 28.20 11.17 -15.46
C ARG A 450 29.19 10.20 -16.11
N ARG A 451 29.86 9.36 -15.32
CA ARG A 451 30.77 8.33 -15.83
C ARG A 451 30.05 7.29 -16.67
N ILE A 452 28.88 6.79 -16.25
CA ILE A 452 28.09 5.82 -17.02
C ILE A 452 27.62 6.42 -18.35
N LEU A 453 27.14 7.67 -18.34
CA LEU A 453 26.73 8.37 -19.56
C LEU A 453 27.90 8.56 -20.53
N ARG A 454 29.09 8.87 -20.03
CA ARG A 454 30.31 8.98 -20.85
C ARG A 454 30.71 7.64 -21.46
N LEU A 455 30.73 6.57 -20.67
CA LEU A 455 31.01 5.22 -21.18
C LEU A 455 30.02 4.82 -22.28
N LYS A 456 28.75 5.20 -22.14
CA LYS A 456 27.71 4.98 -23.15
C LYS A 456 27.91 5.81 -24.42
N SER A 457 28.41 7.05 -24.32
CA SER A 457 28.73 7.86 -25.49
C SER A 457 29.98 7.39 -26.23
N GLU A 458 30.94 6.81 -25.51
CA GLU A 458 32.17 6.24 -26.07
C GLU A 458 31.87 4.88 -26.76
N ASP A 459 31.08 4.01 -26.13
CA ASP A 459 30.63 2.75 -26.69
C ASP A 459 29.18 2.41 -26.26
N PRO A 460 28.19 2.40 -27.18
CA PRO A 460 26.79 2.17 -26.84
C PRO A 460 26.50 0.74 -26.36
N ASP A 461 27.34 -0.23 -26.72
CA ASP A 461 27.21 -1.65 -26.34
C ASP A 461 27.91 -1.99 -25.02
N THR A 462 28.57 -1.00 -24.40
CA THR A 462 29.27 -1.21 -23.14
C THR A 462 28.29 -1.50 -22.00
N LYS A 463 28.53 -2.64 -21.32
CA LYS A 463 27.79 -3.04 -20.13
C LYS A 463 28.58 -2.75 -18.85
N VAL A 464 27.86 -2.23 -17.86
CA VAL A 464 28.44 -1.75 -16.58
C VAL A 464 27.84 -2.52 -15.42
N LEU A 465 28.70 -2.97 -14.51
CA LEU A 465 28.32 -3.62 -13.26
C LEU A 465 28.56 -2.65 -12.10
N VAL A 466 27.52 -2.35 -11.33
CA VAL A 466 27.60 -1.43 -10.18
C VAL A 466 27.38 -2.22 -8.90
N PHE A 467 28.35 -2.13 -7.99
CA PHE A 467 28.28 -2.75 -6.67
C PHE A 467 28.15 -1.73 -5.54
N SER A 468 27.36 -2.11 -4.55
CA SER A 468 27.32 -1.48 -3.23
C SER A 468 26.95 -2.51 -2.16
N GLU A 469 27.43 -2.32 -0.95
CA GLU A 469 27.01 -2.99 0.27
C GLU A 469 25.63 -2.51 0.74
N TRP A 470 25.28 -1.26 0.44
CA TRP A 470 24.06 -0.62 0.93
C TRP A 470 22.91 -0.73 -0.08
N GLN A 471 21.87 -1.46 0.30
CA GLN A 471 20.67 -1.60 -0.55
C GLN A 471 20.01 -0.25 -0.85
N GLY A 472 19.93 0.63 0.16
CA GLY A 472 19.34 1.96 0.00
C GLY A 472 20.09 2.84 -1.00
N VAL A 473 21.42 2.74 -1.08
CA VAL A 473 22.20 3.47 -2.08
C VAL A 473 21.86 2.98 -3.48
N LEU A 474 21.71 1.67 -3.67
CA LEU A 474 21.33 1.08 -4.95
C LEU A 474 19.89 1.47 -5.37
N ASP A 475 18.98 1.70 -4.42
CA ASP A 475 17.64 2.22 -4.70
C ASP A 475 17.68 3.67 -5.20
N VAL A 476 18.55 4.50 -4.62
CA VAL A 476 18.77 5.88 -5.09
C VAL A 476 19.42 5.88 -6.49
N VAL A 477 20.38 4.99 -6.73
CA VAL A 477 21.00 4.81 -8.06
C VAL A 477 19.97 4.34 -9.08
N GLU A 478 19.09 3.40 -8.73
CA GLU A 478 17.98 2.94 -9.57
C GLU A 478 17.08 4.12 -10.01
N HIS A 479 16.69 4.97 -9.07
CA HIS A 479 15.93 6.17 -9.38
C HIS A 479 16.70 7.11 -10.33
N ALA A 480 17.99 7.30 -10.09
CA ALA A 480 18.80 8.21 -10.87
C ALA A 480 19.08 7.71 -12.31
N LEU A 481 19.28 6.40 -12.50
CA LEU A 481 19.39 5.78 -13.83
C LEU A 481 18.08 5.93 -14.62
N THR A 482 16.93 5.75 -13.95
CA THR A 482 15.61 5.92 -14.57
C THR A 482 15.40 7.34 -15.09
N THR A 483 15.71 8.36 -14.27
CA THR A 483 15.58 9.77 -14.63
C THR A 483 16.49 10.17 -15.80
N ASN A 484 17.65 9.49 -15.93
CA ASN A 484 18.62 9.72 -16.98
C ASN A 484 18.45 8.80 -18.20
N HIS A 485 17.34 8.06 -18.29
CA HIS A 485 17.02 7.14 -19.39
C HIS A 485 18.11 6.08 -19.65
N ILE A 486 18.70 5.54 -18.58
CA ILE A 486 19.67 4.45 -18.64
C ILE A 486 18.94 3.15 -18.28
N THR A 487 18.99 2.17 -19.18
CA THR A 487 18.40 0.83 -18.95
C THR A 487 19.23 0.06 -17.92
N TYR A 488 18.57 -0.51 -16.91
CA TYR A 488 19.23 -1.26 -15.85
C TYR A 488 18.47 -2.53 -15.47
N ALA A 489 19.16 -3.47 -14.83
CA ALA A 489 18.60 -4.61 -14.13
C ALA A 489 19.05 -4.59 -12.67
N ARG A 490 18.18 -4.97 -11.74
CA ARG A 490 18.43 -4.90 -10.29
C ARG A 490 18.28 -6.26 -9.65
N VAL A 491 19.30 -6.70 -8.93
CA VAL A 491 19.24 -7.90 -8.07
C VAL A 491 18.78 -7.47 -6.68
N LYS A 492 17.46 -7.53 -6.43
CA LYS A 492 16.90 -7.42 -5.08
C LYS A 492 17.09 -8.77 -4.37
N GLY A 493 17.45 -8.78 -3.09
CA GLY A 493 17.91 -9.95 -2.33
C GLY A 493 16.91 -11.10 -2.10
N GLY A 494 16.06 -11.41 -3.08
CA GLY A 494 15.17 -12.58 -3.10
C GLY A 494 15.88 -13.86 -3.57
N GLY A 495 15.18 -14.99 -3.47
CA GLY A 495 15.72 -16.32 -3.78
C GLY A 495 16.31 -16.49 -5.20
N PRO A 496 16.94 -17.65 -5.49
CA PRO A 496 17.75 -17.88 -6.70
C PRO A 496 17.05 -17.53 -8.01
N THR A 497 15.73 -17.71 -8.08
CA THR A 497 14.91 -17.45 -9.27
C THR A 497 14.91 -15.98 -9.70
N GLN A 498 14.78 -15.03 -8.76
CA GLN A 498 14.74 -13.60 -9.10
C GLN A 498 16.13 -13.07 -9.51
N MET A 499 17.16 -13.61 -8.86
CA MET A 499 18.55 -13.31 -9.20
C MET A 499 18.89 -13.80 -10.61
N ASN A 500 18.50 -15.02 -10.97
CA ASN A 500 18.72 -15.56 -12.31
C ASN A 500 17.96 -14.76 -13.38
N ALA A 501 16.73 -14.31 -13.10
CA ALA A 501 15.97 -13.49 -14.05
C ALA A 501 16.67 -12.16 -14.37
N ALA A 502 17.17 -11.44 -13.36
CA ALA A 502 17.91 -10.19 -13.58
C ALA A 502 19.23 -10.41 -14.35
N ILE A 503 19.92 -11.53 -14.09
CA ILE A 503 21.16 -11.89 -14.79
C ILE A 503 20.86 -12.28 -16.25
N SER A 504 19.83 -13.09 -16.51
CA SER A 504 19.42 -13.46 -17.88
C SER A 504 19.06 -12.23 -18.70
N ARG A 505 18.33 -11.27 -18.11
CA ARG A 505 18.01 -9.98 -18.74
C ARG A 505 19.25 -9.15 -19.04
N PHE A 506 20.23 -9.12 -18.12
CA PHE A 506 21.50 -8.44 -18.35
C PHE A 506 22.35 -9.11 -19.45
N ARG A 507 22.30 -10.44 -19.58
CA ARG A 507 22.97 -11.16 -20.67
C ARG A 507 22.27 -10.97 -22.02
N GLY A 508 20.97 -10.69 -22.03
CA GLY A 508 20.16 -10.58 -23.25
C GLY A 508 19.66 -11.93 -23.77
N VAL A 509 19.63 -12.96 -22.91
CA VAL A 509 19.17 -14.32 -23.25
C VAL A 509 17.69 -14.46 -22.89
N GLU A 510 16.83 -13.76 -23.64
CA GLU A 510 15.38 -14.01 -23.69
C GLU A 510 14.90 -13.81 -25.14
N SER A 511 14.97 -14.88 -25.94
CA SER A 511 14.21 -15.02 -27.19
C SER A 511 13.93 -16.51 -27.43
N ASP A 512 13.04 -17.08 -26.61
CA ASP A 512 12.37 -18.33 -26.97
C ASP A 512 10.88 -18.25 -26.61
N PRO A 513 9.96 -17.99 -27.58
CA PRO A 513 8.55 -17.69 -27.31
C PRO A 513 7.69 -18.90 -26.90
N THR A 514 8.28 -20.07 -26.65
CA THR A 514 7.51 -21.34 -26.50
C THR A 514 7.34 -21.83 -25.07
N ALA A 515 7.97 -21.20 -24.07
CA ALA A 515 7.96 -21.72 -22.68
C ALA A 515 6.91 -21.10 -21.74
N SER A 516 6.16 -20.07 -22.14
CA SER A 516 5.22 -19.36 -21.25
C SER A 516 3.77 -19.86 -21.37
N LYS A 517 3.55 -21.14 -21.05
CA LYS A 517 2.21 -21.68 -20.74
C LYS A 517 2.31 -22.65 -19.55
N LYS A 518 2.61 -22.13 -18.35
CA LYS A 518 2.28 -22.75 -17.04
C LYS A 518 2.89 -21.96 -15.87
N SER A 519 2.25 -20.85 -15.48
CA SER A 519 2.10 -20.46 -14.07
C SER A 519 1.41 -19.10 -13.99
N GLY A 520 0.13 -19.12 -13.61
CA GLY A 520 -0.62 -17.91 -13.28
C GLY A 520 -0.11 -17.31 -11.97
N LYS A 521 0.80 -16.34 -12.06
CA LYS A 521 1.03 -15.38 -10.97
C LYS A 521 1.39 -14.05 -11.60
N LYS A 522 0.53 -13.03 -11.42
CA LYS A 522 0.74 -11.65 -11.82
C LYS A 522 2.08 -11.16 -11.23
N LEU A 523 3.14 -11.15 -12.04
CA LEU A 523 4.29 -10.27 -11.82
C LEU A 523 4.03 -8.96 -12.58
N ALA A 524 4.50 -7.87 -11.97
CA ALA A 524 4.21 -6.50 -12.36
C ALA A 524 4.38 -6.23 -13.86
N LYS A 525 3.47 -5.44 -14.44
CA LYS A 525 3.64 -4.79 -15.74
C LYS A 525 5.03 -4.14 -15.78
N VAL A 526 5.90 -4.63 -16.65
CA VAL A 526 7.14 -3.93 -17.03
C VAL A 526 7.08 -3.80 -18.54
N ASP A 527 7.15 -2.56 -19.02
CA ASP A 527 6.99 -2.20 -20.42
C ASP A 527 7.97 -2.94 -21.33
N GLU A 528 7.45 -3.52 -22.42
CA GLU A 528 8.19 -4.18 -23.51
C GLU A 528 9.00 -3.20 -24.38
N THR A 529 9.17 -1.94 -23.96
CA THR A 529 9.75 -0.85 -24.76
C THR A 529 11.22 -0.57 -24.49
N GLN A 530 11.89 -1.33 -23.62
CA GLN A 530 13.28 -1.06 -23.27
C GLN A 530 14.23 -2.04 -23.94
N GLY A 531 15.16 -1.50 -24.75
CA GLY A 531 16.23 -2.23 -25.44
C GLY A 531 17.21 -2.94 -24.50
N PRO A 532 18.38 -3.39 -25.00
CA PRO A 532 19.31 -4.22 -24.23
C PRO A 532 19.74 -3.53 -22.93
N VAL A 533 19.74 -4.29 -21.82
CA VAL A 533 20.10 -3.75 -20.50
C VAL A 533 21.59 -3.41 -20.44
N GLN A 534 21.89 -2.15 -20.10
CA GLN A 534 23.25 -1.62 -20.03
C GLN A 534 23.88 -1.74 -18.62
N VAL A 535 23.11 -1.54 -17.55
CA VAL A 535 23.64 -1.51 -16.18
C VAL A 535 23.07 -2.63 -15.32
N LEU A 536 23.92 -3.36 -14.59
CA LEU A 536 23.50 -4.33 -13.56
C LEU A 536 23.82 -3.79 -12.17
N LEU A 537 22.78 -3.60 -11.35
CA LEU A 537 22.87 -3.14 -9.96
C LEU A 537 22.85 -4.35 -9.01
N MET A 538 23.97 -4.65 -8.36
CA MET A 538 24.12 -5.85 -7.53
C MET A 538 24.68 -5.52 -6.13
N PRO A 539 24.12 -6.11 -5.06
CA PRO A 539 24.74 -6.06 -3.74
C PRO A 539 26.07 -6.81 -3.74
N ILE A 540 27.12 -6.21 -3.18
CA ILE A 540 28.47 -6.81 -3.25
C ILE A 540 28.57 -8.19 -2.56
N LYS A 541 27.78 -8.40 -1.50
CA LYS A 541 27.66 -9.68 -0.79
C LYS A 541 27.19 -10.82 -1.69
N LEU A 542 26.33 -10.53 -2.68
CA LEU A 542 25.83 -11.52 -3.64
C LEU A 542 26.82 -11.80 -4.77
N GLY A 543 27.77 -10.90 -5.02
CA GLY A 543 28.88 -11.11 -5.96
C GLY A 543 29.81 -12.26 -5.56
N ALA A 544 29.75 -12.73 -4.31
CA ALA A 544 30.57 -13.81 -3.81
C ALA A 544 30.14 -15.21 -4.29
N ASN A 545 28.89 -15.40 -4.73
CA ASN A 545 28.24 -16.72 -4.87
C ASN A 545 28.49 -17.47 -6.20
N GLY A 546 29.68 -17.42 -6.78
CA GLY A 546 30.02 -18.30 -7.92
C GLY A 546 29.55 -17.84 -9.31
N LEU A 547 29.07 -16.61 -9.47
CA LEU A 547 28.55 -16.09 -10.75
C LEU A 547 29.64 -15.92 -11.82
N ASN A 548 29.24 -15.87 -13.09
CA ASN A 548 30.09 -15.52 -14.23
C ASN A 548 29.44 -14.36 -15.00
N LEU A 549 30.05 -13.19 -15.04
CA LEU A 549 29.51 -11.96 -15.63
C LEU A 549 30.50 -11.35 -16.62
N VAL A 550 30.98 -12.17 -17.57
CA VAL A 550 31.95 -11.78 -18.61
C VAL A 550 31.35 -10.78 -19.61
N GLU A 551 30.03 -10.57 -19.59
CA GLU A 551 29.36 -9.60 -20.45
C GLU A 551 29.60 -8.14 -20.00
N ALA A 552 29.98 -7.91 -18.74
CA ALA A 552 30.31 -6.57 -18.24
C ALA A 552 31.77 -6.21 -18.58
N GLN A 553 32.01 -4.96 -18.99
CA GLN A 553 33.37 -4.45 -19.24
C GLN A 553 33.85 -3.55 -18.10
N HIS A 554 32.94 -2.80 -17.49
CA HIS A 554 33.27 -1.86 -16.42
C HIS A 554 32.63 -2.29 -15.11
N VAL A 555 33.43 -2.27 -14.04
CA VAL A 555 33.00 -2.51 -12.66
C VAL A 555 33.08 -1.19 -11.91
N ILE A 556 31.97 -0.71 -11.38
CA ILE A 556 31.88 0.48 -10.55
C ILE A 556 31.66 0.05 -9.10
N LEU A 557 32.54 0.51 -8.22
CA LEU A 557 32.44 0.33 -6.78
C LEU A 557 32.01 1.66 -6.17
N LEU A 558 30.80 1.67 -5.60
CA LEU A 558 30.21 2.88 -5.02
C LEU A 558 30.83 3.25 -3.67
N GLU A 559 31.53 2.36 -2.99
CA GLU A 559 32.22 2.71 -1.74
C GLU A 559 33.48 1.87 -1.54
N PRO A 560 34.48 2.37 -0.80
CA PRO A 560 35.67 1.61 -0.47
C PRO A 560 35.33 0.51 0.55
N LEU A 561 35.64 -0.74 0.20
CA LEU A 561 35.46 -1.88 1.10
C LEU A 561 36.66 -2.05 2.02
N LEU A 562 36.41 -2.34 3.30
CA LEU A 562 37.44 -2.74 4.26
C LEU A 562 38.06 -4.10 3.91
N ASN A 563 37.26 -5.02 3.36
CA ASN A 563 37.72 -6.36 2.97
C ASN A 563 38.12 -6.39 1.48
N PRO A 564 39.42 -6.35 1.14
CA PRO A 564 39.89 -6.42 -0.24
C PRO A 564 39.49 -7.73 -0.95
N SER A 565 39.29 -8.81 -0.20
CA SER A 565 38.94 -10.12 -0.76
C SER A 565 37.55 -10.10 -1.39
N MET A 566 36.58 -9.39 -0.81
CA MET A 566 35.23 -9.27 -1.39
C MET A 566 35.27 -8.50 -2.71
N GLU A 567 36.08 -7.43 -2.77
CA GLU A 567 36.27 -6.68 -4.01
C GLU A 567 36.99 -7.50 -5.08
N ALA A 568 38.10 -8.15 -4.73
CA ALA A 568 38.82 -9.01 -5.67
C ALA A 568 37.92 -10.14 -6.19
N GLN A 569 37.10 -10.72 -5.31
CA GLN A 569 36.13 -11.72 -5.71
C GLN A 569 35.07 -11.16 -6.67
N ALA A 570 34.56 -9.95 -6.43
CA ALA A 570 33.61 -9.27 -7.32
C ALA A 570 34.23 -8.93 -8.69
N ILE A 571 35.47 -8.44 -8.72
CA ILE A 571 36.22 -8.16 -9.96
C ILE A 571 36.46 -9.46 -10.74
N ASN A 572 36.86 -10.54 -10.06
CA ASN A 572 37.11 -11.86 -10.68
C ASN A 572 35.84 -12.52 -11.27
N ARG A 573 34.64 -11.97 -11.03
CA ARG A 573 33.41 -12.38 -11.73
C ARG A 573 33.34 -11.86 -13.16
N VAL A 574 34.03 -10.75 -13.42
CA VAL A 574 34.04 -10.04 -14.69
C VAL A 574 35.37 -10.28 -15.41
N HIS A 575 36.49 -10.12 -14.70
CA HIS A 575 37.82 -10.46 -15.17
C HIS A 575 38.08 -11.96 -15.00
N ARG A 576 37.52 -12.77 -15.91
CA ARG A 576 37.62 -14.24 -15.89
C ARG A 576 37.91 -14.79 -17.28
N ILE A 577 38.43 -16.01 -17.34
CA ILE A 577 38.56 -16.82 -18.57
C ILE A 577 37.20 -16.84 -19.29
N GLY A 578 37.16 -16.29 -20.50
CA GLY A 578 35.93 -16.08 -21.29
C GLY A 578 35.61 -14.61 -21.58
N GLN A 579 36.26 -13.67 -20.90
CA GLN A 579 36.21 -12.24 -21.22
C GLN A 579 37.13 -11.93 -22.41
N THR A 580 36.59 -11.28 -23.45
CA THR A 580 37.33 -10.90 -24.67
C THR A 580 37.72 -9.42 -24.70
N ARG A 581 37.09 -8.58 -23.87
CA ARG A 581 37.32 -7.12 -23.79
C ARG A 581 38.10 -6.73 -22.52
N PRO A 582 38.89 -5.64 -22.55
CA PRO A 582 39.63 -5.17 -21.38
C PRO A 582 38.67 -4.74 -20.26
N THR A 583 38.89 -5.24 -19.05
CA THR A 583 38.04 -4.94 -17.89
C THR A 583 38.57 -3.75 -17.10
N PHE A 584 37.71 -2.76 -16.82
CA PHE A 584 38.07 -1.56 -16.06
C PHE A 584 37.35 -1.53 -14.72
N VAL A 585 38.04 -1.12 -13.66
CA VAL A 585 37.48 -0.97 -12.31
C VAL A 585 37.53 0.49 -11.90
N HIS A 586 36.37 1.09 -11.66
CA HIS A 586 36.21 2.47 -11.20
C HIS A 586 35.89 2.48 -9.70
N ARG A 587 36.67 3.22 -8.92
CA ARG A 587 36.46 3.41 -7.48
C ARG A 587 36.12 4.87 -7.23
N PHE A 588 34.93 5.13 -6.72
CA PHE A 588 34.51 6.49 -6.36
C PHE A 588 34.81 6.73 -4.88
N ILE A 589 35.69 7.68 -4.61
CA ILE A 589 36.15 8.06 -3.28
C ILE A 589 35.99 9.57 -3.15
N VAL A 590 35.36 10.03 -2.07
CA VAL A 590 35.24 11.46 -1.78
C VAL A 590 36.47 11.94 -1.01
N HIS A 591 37.15 12.96 -1.53
CA HIS A 591 38.31 13.59 -0.89
C HIS A 591 37.97 14.21 0.46
N ASP A 592 38.94 14.20 1.38
CA ASP A 592 38.84 14.76 2.74
C ASP A 592 37.70 14.13 3.56
N THR A 593 37.37 12.87 3.28
CA THR A 593 36.36 12.12 4.04
C THR A 593 36.90 10.82 4.59
N VAL A 594 36.12 10.19 5.47
CA VAL A 594 36.39 8.86 6.01
C VAL A 594 36.58 7.82 4.89
N GLU A 595 36.00 8.00 3.70
CA GLU A 595 36.21 7.10 2.57
C GLU A 595 37.66 7.05 2.09
N GLU A 596 38.33 8.21 2.05
CA GLU A 596 39.74 8.32 1.68
C GLU A 596 40.62 7.64 2.74
N SER A 597 40.32 7.85 4.02
CA SER A 597 41.01 7.18 5.14
C SER A 597 40.83 5.66 5.10
N ILE A 598 39.62 5.16 4.82
CA ILE A 598 39.33 3.72 4.65
C ILE A 598 40.15 3.15 3.47
N TYR A 599 40.17 3.87 2.34
CA TYR A 599 40.94 3.45 1.18
C TYR A 599 42.45 3.43 1.45
N GLY A 600 42.96 4.43 2.17
CA GLY A 600 44.35 4.51 2.62
C GLY A 600 44.74 3.37 3.55
N LEU A 601 43.91 3.09 4.57
CA LEU A 601 44.12 2.00 5.52
C LEU A 601 44.20 0.65 4.82
N ARG A 602 43.33 0.42 3.83
CA ARG A 602 43.36 -0.79 3.01
C ARG A 602 44.68 -0.95 2.25
N ARG A 603 45.18 0.11 1.61
CA ARG A 603 46.46 0.06 0.87
C ARG A 603 47.62 -0.29 1.79
N GLN A 604 47.64 0.27 3.00
CA GLN A 604 48.68 -0.03 4.00
C GLN A 604 48.62 -1.48 4.50
N LYS A 605 47.42 -2.02 4.77
CA LYS A 605 47.26 -3.41 5.22
C LYS A 605 47.65 -4.43 4.13
N VAL A 606 47.35 -4.18 2.86
CA VAL A 606 47.74 -5.07 1.74
C VAL A 606 49.27 -5.16 1.61
N VAL A 607 50.00 -4.06 1.82
CA VAL A 607 51.46 -4.05 1.80
C VAL A 607 52.03 -4.87 2.98
N ASN A 608 51.47 -4.74 4.17
CA ASN A 608 51.96 -5.42 5.38
C ASN A 608 51.66 -6.94 5.40
N ILE A 609 50.58 -7.39 4.74
CA ILE A 609 50.20 -8.82 4.66
C ILE A 609 51.18 -9.62 3.79
N SER A 610 51.88 -8.97 2.85
CA SER A 610 52.83 -9.63 1.95
C SER A 610 54.10 -10.14 2.68
N GLY A 611 54.30 -9.81 3.96
CA GLY A 611 55.48 -10.19 4.75
C GLY A 611 55.23 -11.03 6.01
N ALA A 612 53.99 -11.38 6.37
CA ALA A 612 53.73 -12.11 7.62
C ALA A 612 52.53 -13.09 7.53
N ALA A 613 52.75 -14.34 7.97
CA ALA A 613 51.73 -15.38 8.04
C ALA A 613 50.77 -15.17 9.22
N THR A 614 49.68 -14.42 9.01
CA THR A 614 48.61 -14.22 10.00
C THR A 614 47.32 -14.97 9.65
N ARG A 615 46.57 -15.39 10.67
CA ARG A 615 45.31 -16.16 10.56
C ARG A 615 44.20 -15.31 9.92
N LYS A 616 43.39 -15.90 9.03
CA LYS A 616 42.38 -15.22 8.18
C LYS A 616 41.30 -14.40 8.93
N SER A 617 41.08 -14.63 10.22
CA SER A 617 40.09 -13.90 11.04
C SER A 617 40.60 -12.53 11.53
N ASP A 618 41.90 -12.39 11.78
CA ASP A 618 42.47 -11.21 12.44
C ASP A 618 42.85 -10.10 11.45
N VAL A 619 42.73 -10.37 10.15
CA VAL A 619 43.08 -9.45 9.05
C VAL A 619 42.10 -8.28 8.93
N TYR A 620 40.88 -8.43 9.48
CA TYR A 620 39.79 -7.46 9.34
C TYR A 620 39.41 -6.76 10.66
N SER A 621 40.10 -7.03 11.76
CA SER A 621 39.90 -6.28 13.00
C SER A 621 40.56 -4.89 12.86
N LEU A 622 39.80 -3.85 13.16
CA LEU A 622 40.32 -2.49 13.27
C LEU A 622 40.96 -2.34 14.65
N THR A 623 42.22 -1.92 14.69
CA THR A 623 42.87 -1.58 15.97
C THR A 623 42.40 -0.20 16.45
N LEU A 624 42.62 0.12 17.73
CA LEU A 624 42.33 1.46 18.25
C LEU A 624 43.11 2.55 17.50
N LYS A 625 44.31 2.24 17.00
CA LYS A 625 45.12 3.12 16.17
C LYS A 625 44.49 3.34 14.79
N ASP A 626 43.97 2.28 14.17
CA ASP A 626 43.24 2.37 12.90
C ASP A 626 41.99 3.26 13.06
N LEU A 627 41.23 3.08 14.15
CA LEU A 627 40.07 3.92 14.45
C LEU A 627 40.47 5.39 14.63
N GLY A 628 41.57 5.68 15.33
CA GLY A 628 42.08 7.05 15.46
C GLY A 628 42.42 7.70 14.10
N SER A 629 43.01 6.92 13.18
CA SER A 629 43.34 7.41 11.83
C SER A 629 42.12 7.67 10.95
N LEU A 630 41.01 6.93 11.13
CA LEU A 630 39.79 7.12 10.35
C LEU A 630 39.06 8.44 10.63
N PHE A 631 39.21 8.97 11.85
CA PHE A 631 38.52 10.20 12.30
C PHE A 631 39.47 11.40 12.46
N SER A 632 40.73 11.28 12.04
CA SER A 632 41.68 12.39 12.03
C SER A 632 41.37 13.32 10.86
N ILE A 633 40.68 14.41 11.11
CA ILE A 633 40.45 15.47 10.11
C ILE A 633 41.80 16.17 9.89
N PRO A 634 42.28 16.34 8.65
CA PRO A 634 43.47 17.13 8.39
C PRO A 634 43.17 18.59 8.71
N THR A 635 43.52 19.02 9.92
CA THR A 635 43.60 20.45 10.23
C THR A 635 44.79 20.99 9.47
N GLY A 636 44.54 21.84 8.48
CA GLY A 636 45.58 22.57 7.77
C GLY A 636 46.58 23.20 8.75
N ASP A 637 47.86 23.05 8.42
CA ASP A 637 49.06 23.57 9.06
C ASP A 637 48.85 24.48 10.27
N THR A 638 49.05 23.93 11.47
CA THR A 638 49.61 24.69 12.58
C THR A 638 50.82 23.94 13.11
N SER A 639 51.95 24.65 13.09
CA SER A 639 53.26 24.23 13.57
C SER A 639 53.21 23.47 14.90
N SER A 640 53.96 22.37 14.94
CA SER A 640 54.30 21.55 16.09
C SER A 640 54.41 22.33 17.41
N VAL A 641 53.47 22.09 18.32
CA VAL A 641 53.70 22.29 19.76
C VAL A 641 53.46 20.94 20.43
N VAL A 642 54.56 20.23 20.70
CA VAL A 642 54.56 19.09 21.62
C VAL A 642 54.43 19.67 23.03
N PRO A 643 53.40 19.30 23.83
CA PRO A 643 53.36 19.70 25.22
C PRO A 643 54.34 18.81 26.02
N PRO A 644 55.17 19.38 26.92
CA PRO A 644 56.06 18.58 27.74
C PRO A 644 55.24 17.75 28.72
N GLU A 645 55.62 16.48 28.87
CA GLU A 645 55.02 15.55 29.81
C GLU A 645 55.15 16.07 31.25
N GLY A 646 54.05 16.04 32.02
CA GLY A 646 54.11 16.27 33.47
C GLY A 646 53.06 17.17 34.12
N PHE A 647 51.90 17.44 33.50
CA PHE A 647 50.83 18.20 34.15
C PHE A 647 49.61 17.33 34.49
N THR A 648 49.08 17.51 35.70
CA THR A 648 47.80 16.91 36.10
C THR A 648 46.64 17.56 35.32
N PRO A 649 45.53 16.83 35.08
CA PRO A 649 44.39 17.31 34.27
C PRO A 649 43.84 18.68 34.70
N ALA A 650 43.92 18.99 36.00
CA ALA A 650 43.49 20.27 36.55
C ALA A 650 44.35 21.46 36.10
N LYS A 651 45.67 21.28 35.95
CA LYS A 651 46.57 22.35 35.48
C LYS A 651 46.47 22.57 33.97
N ALA A 652 46.23 21.51 33.20
CA ALA A 652 45.96 21.62 31.77
C ALA A 652 44.64 22.36 31.49
N ALA A 653 43.61 22.12 32.30
CA ALA A 653 42.33 22.83 32.22
C ALA A 653 42.46 24.31 32.61
N ALA A 654 43.28 24.64 33.62
CA ALA A 654 43.54 26.02 34.03
C ALA A 654 44.29 26.81 32.94
N ALA A 655 45.34 26.24 32.35
CA ALA A 655 46.09 26.88 31.26
C ALA A 655 45.23 27.08 29.99
N ALA A 656 44.36 26.12 29.66
CA ALA A 656 43.41 26.24 28.55
C ALA A 656 42.31 27.29 28.83
N ALA A 657 41.93 27.50 30.09
CA ALA A 657 41.00 28.56 30.49
C ALA A 657 41.65 29.95 30.45
N GLU A 658 42.92 30.07 30.85
CA GLU A 658 43.70 31.32 30.74
C GLU A 658 43.92 31.75 29.28
N ALA A 659 44.25 30.80 28.39
CA ALA A 659 44.39 31.07 26.96
C ALA A 659 43.08 31.52 26.29
N ARG A 660 41.92 31.07 26.81
CA ARG A 660 40.60 31.51 26.33
C ARG A 660 40.22 32.90 26.83
N LEU A 661 40.68 33.30 28.01
CA LEU A 661 40.44 34.63 28.56
C LEU A 661 41.28 35.71 27.85
N PHE A 662 42.52 35.41 27.47
CA PHE A 662 43.37 36.35 26.73
C PHE A 662 42.90 36.60 25.29
N ASN A 663 42.32 35.60 24.60
CA ASN A 663 41.78 35.77 23.24
C ASN A 663 40.44 36.54 23.16
N ILE A 664 39.78 36.79 24.30
CA ILE A 664 38.52 37.56 24.35
C ILE A 664 38.79 39.07 24.56
N LEU A 665 39.98 39.45 25.03
CA LEU A 665 40.35 40.84 25.29
C LEU A 665 41.29 41.44 24.23
N GLY A 666 41.58 40.69 23.16
CA GLY A 666 42.44 41.09 22.05
C GLY A 666 41.76 40.93 20.70
N SER A 667 40.60 41.55 20.51
CA SER A 667 39.99 41.82 19.19
C SER A 667 39.20 43.12 19.21
#